data_AF-A0A9C8I5S5-F1
#
_entry.id   AF-A0A9C8I5S5-F1
#
_cell.length_a   1.000
_cell.length_b   1.000
_cell.length_c   1.000
_cell.angle_alpha   90.00
_cell.angle_beta   90.00
_cell.angle_gamma   90.00
#
_symmetry.space_group_name_H-M   'P 1'
#
loop_
_entity.id
_entity.type
_entity.pdbx_description
1 polymer ?
#
loop_
_entity_poly.entity_id
_entity_poly.type
_entity_poly.pdbx_seq_one_letter_code
_entity_poly.pdbx_strand_id
1 'polypeptide(L)'
;MVRSNHPKHRAVNAVPICTLLIAGFLLMVGCSRESTPVSPVYEPETMRAIESEHGRVLWGWYDMYVSDDHSSVTVVPARGTMFHFNALGLLETFGSDNLEVASWMQHTDGSITAAIKITHPLEPSATLHTGFDVRGIVMLPHENEFPELQARTPGVRVGQNALLNPDGYTRRWNPTEYGTIAKPFGYHDGMMIQPGKGALCTSTVNPYVAFFTTAYRRYFSPGISDERHYKLSFRPGAMHFAYAVDASWGQPDDVDGNGNPWNVPGSFPLTCNSTEPYLFLVKEIAGKLESSLDLWAGGNASVSVYVEDWQDNASVFLGNIRLEAPDIFDGAVNHSFKIEGKGYSYYKFDINNVKATLPGKYPALIAMTLSETDPYWQGPVPFTAYHQLALEVVEVNPPFCNDKTAIHNVGPGIYDILNTHTNVRNDCSFMPISVGGQGGLLFDGGITGGTQHIQYAAIPGLGGVVTAYTMVARSGTDAGVATIIEANEFNGHLLIVTTYDNDNLLVYNTFGKKLMEKDLGTGNHEPLCMATDKSNGDIWMVVELDDGSIHLERWSYVGGEQGAFDYVLDPSSTVDLMPFMTVNPRPLGVAVNSYWKFVYFFHADINGSIEVFDISETPPVHTKWSRAGVVGAPIIPTVVPNARRLIGGDIMIDYVDGDEVAKCRMLVFANLHAGGSKLVKLDAWAQTLGMNLMTEQYSCAAINNLPSAGDRSLILFPLSGAMKYSLYLAPVNW
;
A
#
# COMPACT_ATOMS: atom_id res chain seq x y z
N MET A 1 -9.86 60.29 -40.47
CA MET A 1 -9.01 59.47 -41.35
C MET A 1 -9.75 58.18 -41.66
N VAL A 2 -10.02 57.97 -42.97
CA VAL A 2 -10.22 56.70 -43.72
C VAL A 2 -11.32 55.74 -43.19
N ARG A 3 -12.59 55.74 -43.68
CA ARG A 3 -13.19 55.21 -44.96
C ARG A 3 -12.86 53.70 -45.20
N SER A 4 -13.73 52.78 -45.65
CA SER A 4 -14.93 52.79 -46.54
C SER A 4 -15.71 51.45 -46.39
N ASN A 5 -17.04 51.44 -46.24
CA ASN A 5 -18.13 51.27 -47.24
C ASN A 5 -18.25 49.93 -48.03
N HIS A 6 -19.35 49.20 -47.72
CA HIS A 6 -20.32 48.47 -48.58
C HIS A 6 -19.92 47.22 -49.43
N PRO A 7 -20.87 46.36 -49.91
CA PRO A 7 -22.31 46.17 -49.59
C PRO A 7 -22.78 44.68 -49.44
N LYS A 8 -24.08 44.55 -49.11
CA LYS A 8 -24.92 43.33 -49.09
C LYS A 8 -25.11 42.71 -50.49
N HIS A 9 -25.13 41.38 -50.57
CA HIS A 9 -25.87 40.63 -51.60
C HIS A 9 -26.61 39.44 -50.98
N ARG A 10 -27.95 39.42 -51.17
CA ARG A 10 -28.82 38.26 -50.98
C ARG A 10 -28.69 37.37 -52.22
N ALA A 11 -28.43 36.07 -52.03
CA ALA A 11 -28.67 35.05 -53.04
C ALA A 11 -29.77 34.11 -52.51
N VAL A 12 -30.88 34.06 -53.23
CA VAL A 12 -31.98 33.11 -53.04
C VAL A 12 -31.59 31.85 -53.83
N ASN A 13 -31.27 30.77 -53.13
CA ASN A 13 -31.10 29.47 -53.78
C ASN A 13 -32.46 28.79 -53.91
N ALA A 14 -32.98 28.78 -55.12
CA ALA A 14 -34.08 27.92 -55.54
C ALA A 14 -33.59 26.47 -55.52
N VAL A 15 -34.26 25.62 -54.73
CA VAL A 15 -34.10 24.17 -54.75
C VAL A 15 -34.68 23.64 -56.06
N PRO A 16 -33.97 22.81 -56.85
CA PRO A 16 -34.49 22.31 -58.11
C PRO A 16 -35.50 21.19 -57.87
N ILE A 17 -36.73 21.40 -58.35
CA ILE A 17 -37.86 20.46 -58.34
C ILE A 17 -37.55 19.15 -59.13
N CYS A 18 -36.44 19.08 -59.85
CA CYS A 18 -36.04 17.90 -60.62
C CYS A 18 -35.63 16.67 -59.78
N THR A 19 -35.18 16.84 -58.53
CA THR A 19 -34.67 15.69 -57.74
C THR A 19 -35.80 14.82 -57.15
N LEU A 20 -36.98 15.40 -56.91
CA LEU A 20 -38.16 14.65 -56.41
C LEU A 20 -38.88 13.86 -57.52
N LEU A 21 -38.78 14.28 -58.78
CA LEU A 21 -39.40 13.57 -59.91
C LEU A 21 -38.60 12.33 -60.34
N ILE A 22 -37.28 12.32 -60.14
CA ILE A 22 -36.42 11.16 -60.46
C ILE A 22 -36.60 10.03 -59.45
N ALA A 23 -36.81 10.33 -58.17
CA ALA A 23 -37.12 9.34 -57.13
C ALA A 23 -38.51 8.69 -57.31
N GLY A 24 -39.48 9.44 -57.84
CA GLY A 24 -40.82 8.89 -58.16
C GLY A 24 -40.86 7.97 -59.38
N PHE A 25 -39.97 8.20 -60.37
CA PHE A 25 -39.92 7.36 -61.58
C PHE A 25 -39.20 6.03 -61.35
N LEU A 26 -38.26 5.96 -60.41
CA LEU A 26 -37.55 4.73 -60.05
C LEU A 26 -38.40 3.73 -59.24
N LEU A 27 -39.53 4.16 -58.67
CA LEU A 27 -40.47 3.28 -57.96
C LEU A 27 -41.52 2.62 -58.86
N MET A 28 -41.60 2.97 -60.15
CA MET A 28 -42.62 2.44 -61.07
C MET A 28 -42.12 1.41 -62.10
N VAL A 29 -40.85 0.98 -62.03
CA VAL A 29 -40.31 -0.11 -62.86
C VAL A 29 -39.89 -1.28 -61.97
N GLY A 30 -40.89 -1.91 -61.34
CA GLY A 30 -40.77 -3.19 -60.66
C GLY A 30 -41.74 -4.19 -61.26
N CYS A 31 -41.39 -4.73 -62.44
CA CYS A 31 -42.20 -5.71 -63.16
C CYS A 31 -42.23 -7.05 -62.43
N SER A 32 -43.44 -7.52 -62.14
CA SER A 32 -43.79 -8.92 -61.90
C SER A 32 -43.47 -9.77 -63.13
N ARG A 33 -42.69 -10.84 -62.96
CA ARG A 33 -42.71 -11.98 -63.87
C ARG A 33 -42.81 -13.27 -63.07
N GLU A 34 -43.80 -14.06 -63.47
CA GLU A 34 -44.10 -15.40 -62.99
C GLU A 34 -42.87 -16.31 -63.13
N SER A 35 -42.24 -16.64 -62.02
CA SER A 35 -41.53 -17.89 -61.86
C SER A 35 -42.04 -18.52 -60.57
N THR A 36 -42.62 -19.72 -60.70
CA THR A 36 -42.90 -20.58 -59.56
C THR A 36 -41.63 -20.68 -58.72
N PRO A 37 -41.68 -20.45 -57.39
CA PRO A 37 -40.51 -20.59 -56.54
C PRO A 37 -40.01 -22.03 -56.69
N VAL A 38 -38.84 -22.17 -57.29
CA VAL A 38 -38.11 -23.44 -57.29
C VAL A 38 -37.75 -23.68 -55.83
N SER A 39 -38.40 -24.66 -55.21
CA SER A 39 -37.96 -25.18 -53.92
C SER A 39 -36.49 -25.57 -54.10
N PRO A 40 -35.54 -25.02 -53.32
CA PRO A 40 -34.17 -25.46 -53.39
C PRO A 40 -34.17 -26.98 -53.17
N VAL A 41 -33.60 -27.70 -54.13
CA VAL A 41 -33.34 -29.13 -53.97
C VAL A 41 -32.34 -29.21 -52.82
N TYR A 42 -32.84 -29.65 -51.67
CA TYR A 42 -32.05 -29.90 -50.49
C TYR A 42 -31.29 -31.20 -50.76
N GLU A 43 -30.16 -31.13 -51.46
CA GLU A 43 -29.13 -32.13 -51.23
C GLU A 43 -28.64 -31.87 -49.81
N PRO A 44 -28.78 -32.83 -48.87
CA PRO A 44 -28.10 -32.71 -47.59
C PRO A 44 -26.62 -32.80 -47.90
N GLU A 45 -25.99 -31.66 -48.21
CA GLU A 45 -24.57 -31.50 -47.94
C GLU A 45 -24.42 -31.95 -46.49
N THR A 46 -23.70 -33.05 -46.30
CA THR A 46 -23.28 -33.53 -45.01
C THR A 46 -22.78 -32.32 -44.27
N MET A 47 -23.54 -31.84 -43.28
CA MET A 47 -23.14 -30.74 -42.41
C MET A 47 -21.80 -31.18 -41.84
N ARG A 48 -20.70 -30.69 -42.44
CA ARG A 48 -19.43 -30.64 -41.76
C ARG A 48 -19.70 -29.69 -40.63
N ALA A 49 -20.06 -30.26 -39.47
CA ALA A 49 -19.99 -29.55 -38.22
C ALA A 49 -18.64 -28.83 -38.26
N ILE A 50 -18.67 -27.51 -38.19
CA ILE A 50 -17.46 -26.75 -37.91
C ILE A 50 -17.08 -27.28 -36.53
N GLU A 51 -16.20 -28.26 -36.50
CA GLU A 51 -15.61 -28.77 -35.26
C GLU A 51 -15.02 -27.53 -34.61
N SER A 52 -15.69 -27.10 -33.54
CA SER A 52 -15.11 -26.19 -32.58
C SER A 52 -13.91 -26.96 -32.05
N GLU A 53 -12.72 -26.71 -32.64
CA GLU A 53 -11.50 -27.48 -32.35
C GLU A 53 -11.21 -27.56 -30.84
N HIS A 54 -11.75 -26.63 -30.03
CA HIS A 54 -11.46 -26.53 -28.60
C HIS A 54 -12.70 -26.61 -27.71
N GLY A 55 -13.77 -27.22 -28.21
CA GLY A 55 -14.92 -27.67 -27.44
C GLY A 55 -15.52 -26.63 -26.48
N ARG A 56 -15.71 -25.38 -26.90
CA ARG A 56 -16.25 -24.29 -26.07
C ARG A 56 -17.37 -23.57 -26.80
N VAL A 57 -18.46 -23.28 -26.08
CA VAL A 57 -19.70 -22.79 -26.66
C VAL A 57 -20.31 -21.71 -25.76
N LEU A 58 -20.57 -20.54 -26.33
CA LEU A 58 -21.37 -19.50 -25.70
C LEU A 58 -22.86 -19.89 -25.79
N TRP A 59 -23.51 -20.11 -24.65
CA TRP A 59 -24.93 -20.47 -24.58
C TRP A 59 -25.86 -19.27 -24.62
N GLY A 60 -25.41 -18.13 -24.07
CA GLY A 60 -26.23 -16.93 -24.05
C GLY A 60 -25.46 -15.71 -23.60
N TRP A 61 -25.98 -14.56 -24.02
CA TRP A 61 -25.53 -13.25 -23.60
C TRP A 61 -26.72 -12.41 -23.16
N TYR A 62 -26.53 -11.64 -22.10
CA TYR A 62 -27.58 -10.87 -21.45
C TYR A 62 -27.03 -9.52 -21.00
N ASP A 63 -27.86 -8.49 -21.12
CA ASP A 63 -27.63 -7.19 -20.51
C ASP A 63 -28.42 -7.10 -19.21
N MET A 64 -27.77 -6.62 -18.15
CA MET A 64 -28.32 -6.53 -16.81
C MET A 64 -28.44 -5.05 -16.42
N TYR A 65 -29.67 -4.60 -16.15
CA TYR A 65 -29.96 -3.23 -15.73
C TYR A 65 -30.39 -3.22 -14.27
N VAL A 66 -29.57 -2.65 -13.40
CA VAL A 66 -29.87 -2.47 -11.98
C VAL A 66 -30.42 -1.06 -11.77
N SER A 67 -31.56 -0.92 -11.08
CA SER A 67 -32.17 0.38 -10.78
C SER A 67 -31.27 1.28 -9.92
N ASP A 68 -31.47 2.60 -9.94
CA ASP A 68 -30.63 3.56 -9.20
C ASP A 68 -30.52 3.29 -7.69
N ASP A 69 -31.60 2.78 -7.10
CA ASP A 69 -31.72 2.41 -5.70
C ASP A 69 -31.31 0.95 -5.41
N HIS A 70 -30.88 0.22 -6.45
CA HIS A 70 -30.52 -1.19 -6.41
C HIS A 70 -31.64 -2.12 -5.92
N SER A 71 -32.91 -1.69 -5.98
CA SER A 71 -34.05 -2.50 -5.53
C SER A 71 -34.49 -3.56 -6.54
N SER A 72 -34.08 -3.44 -7.81
CA SER A 72 -34.49 -4.34 -8.88
C SER A 72 -33.41 -4.52 -9.94
N VAL A 73 -33.49 -5.64 -10.66
CA VAL A 73 -32.69 -5.91 -11.85
C VAL A 73 -33.58 -6.36 -13.01
N THR A 74 -33.31 -5.83 -14.19
CA THR A 74 -33.96 -6.24 -15.44
C THR A 74 -32.95 -6.98 -16.30
N VAL A 75 -33.29 -8.21 -16.69
CA VAL A 75 -32.48 -9.06 -17.57
C VAL A 75 -32.99 -8.93 -19.00
N VAL A 76 -32.12 -8.55 -19.93
CA VAL A 76 -32.45 -8.43 -21.35
C VAL A 76 -31.55 -9.35 -22.16
N PRO A 77 -32.07 -10.44 -22.76
CA PRO A 77 -31.24 -11.31 -23.60
C PRO A 77 -30.77 -10.56 -24.85
N ALA A 78 -29.46 -10.57 -25.12
CA ALA A 78 -28.90 -10.00 -26.33
C ALA A 78 -29.06 -10.97 -27.49
N ARG A 79 -30.14 -10.79 -28.26
CA ARG A 79 -30.47 -11.62 -29.42
C ARG A 79 -29.67 -11.15 -30.64
N GLY A 80 -28.37 -11.43 -30.66
CA GLY A 80 -27.50 -11.29 -31.83
C GLY A 80 -27.42 -12.59 -32.62
N THR A 81 -27.03 -12.53 -33.90
CA THR A 81 -26.90 -13.70 -34.81
C THR A 81 -25.69 -14.62 -34.49
N MET A 82 -25.21 -14.64 -33.25
CA MET A 82 -23.98 -15.33 -32.84
C MET A 82 -24.23 -16.74 -32.34
N PHE A 83 -24.73 -17.64 -33.19
CA PHE A 83 -24.40 -19.07 -33.16
C PHE A 83 -24.94 -19.77 -34.40
N HIS A 84 -24.11 -20.61 -35.05
CA HIS A 84 -24.49 -21.54 -36.14
C HIS A 84 -24.69 -22.99 -35.62
N PHE A 85 -25.32 -23.17 -34.45
CA PHE A 85 -26.37 -24.20 -34.41
C PHE A 85 -27.59 -23.57 -35.10
N ASN A 86 -28.61 -24.35 -35.49
CA ASN A 86 -29.91 -23.75 -35.81
C ASN A 86 -30.55 -23.24 -34.50
N ALA A 87 -29.90 -22.26 -33.88
CA ALA A 87 -30.22 -21.63 -32.62
C ALA A 87 -31.49 -20.81 -32.76
N LEU A 88 -31.92 -20.48 -33.98
CA LEU A 88 -33.25 -19.94 -34.21
C LEU A 88 -34.33 -20.91 -33.68
N GLY A 89 -34.21 -22.21 -33.94
CA GLY A 89 -35.12 -23.21 -33.39
C GLY A 89 -35.03 -23.34 -31.86
N LEU A 90 -33.83 -23.23 -31.29
CA LEU A 90 -33.61 -23.27 -29.83
C LEU A 90 -34.12 -22.00 -29.13
N LEU A 91 -33.85 -20.82 -29.68
CA LEU A 91 -34.20 -19.52 -29.11
C LEU A 91 -35.64 -19.10 -29.37
N GLU A 92 -36.29 -19.62 -30.42
CA GLU A 92 -37.71 -19.36 -30.72
C GLU A 92 -38.65 -20.41 -30.10
N THR A 93 -38.20 -21.66 -29.90
CA THR A 93 -39.04 -22.76 -29.38
C THR A 93 -38.80 -23.06 -27.89
N PHE A 94 -37.57 -22.88 -27.38
CA PHE A 94 -37.26 -23.02 -25.97
C PHE A 94 -37.09 -21.63 -25.36
N GLY A 95 -38.10 -21.22 -24.60
CA GLY A 95 -38.34 -19.86 -24.15
C GLY A 95 -37.14 -19.15 -23.52
N SER A 96 -37.27 -17.82 -23.47
CA SER A 96 -36.37 -16.82 -22.88
C SER A 96 -35.97 -17.02 -21.42
N ASP A 97 -36.33 -18.15 -20.80
CA ASP A 97 -36.40 -18.31 -19.35
C ASP A 97 -35.28 -19.24 -18.82
N ASN A 98 -34.24 -19.45 -19.63
CA ASN A 98 -33.07 -20.26 -19.25
C ASN A 98 -32.09 -19.51 -18.32
N LEU A 99 -32.26 -18.20 -18.15
CA LEU A 99 -31.58 -17.39 -17.14
C LEU A 99 -32.64 -16.65 -16.32
N GLU A 100 -32.63 -16.87 -15.01
CA GLU A 100 -33.60 -16.29 -14.07
C GLU A 100 -32.84 -15.66 -12.90
N VAL A 101 -33.22 -14.44 -12.50
CA VAL A 101 -32.82 -13.87 -11.21
C VAL A 101 -33.87 -14.30 -10.18
N ALA A 102 -33.66 -15.45 -9.56
CA ALA A 102 -34.61 -16.08 -8.65
C ALA A 102 -34.82 -15.28 -7.36
N SER A 103 -33.79 -14.57 -6.89
CA SER A 103 -33.92 -13.63 -5.78
C SER A 103 -32.92 -12.48 -5.87
N TRP A 104 -33.26 -11.36 -5.22
CA TRP A 104 -32.47 -10.13 -5.18
C TRP A 104 -32.58 -9.50 -3.80
N MET A 105 -31.45 -9.39 -3.08
CA MET A 105 -31.39 -8.89 -1.71
C MET A 105 -30.26 -7.87 -1.57
N GLN A 106 -30.60 -6.64 -1.19
CA GLN A 106 -29.62 -5.62 -0.85
C GLN A 106 -29.22 -5.74 0.63
N HIS A 107 -27.92 -5.62 0.90
CA HIS A 107 -27.33 -5.65 2.24
C HIS A 107 -27.10 -4.26 2.80
N THR A 108 -26.92 -4.16 4.11
CA THR A 108 -26.64 -2.88 4.79
C THR A 108 -25.29 -2.27 4.41
N ASP A 109 -24.35 -3.08 3.91
CA ASP A 109 -23.05 -2.62 3.41
C ASP A 109 -23.12 -2.09 1.96
N GLY A 110 -24.30 -2.08 1.35
CA GLY A 110 -24.52 -1.67 -0.05
C GLY A 110 -24.23 -2.77 -1.07
N SER A 111 -23.74 -3.94 -0.65
CA SER A 111 -23.64 -5.10 -1.55
C SER A 111 -25.01 -5.73 -1.81
N ILE A 112 -25.11 -6.55 -2.84
CA ILE A 112 -26.32 -7.24 -3.26
C ILE A 112 -26.04 -8.73 -3.35
N THR A 113 -26.93 -9.55 -2.82
CA THR A 113 -26.96 -10.97 -3.16
C THR A 113 -28.07 -11.25 -4.16
N ALA A 114 -27.68 -11.72 -5.34
CA ALA A 114 -28.58 -12.19 -6.38
C ALA A 114 -28.50 -13.72 -6.49
N ALA A 115 -29.63 -14.43 -6.42
CA ALA A 115 -29.66 -15.84 -6.80
C ALA A 115 -29.89 -15.92 -8.31
N ILE A 116 -28.88 -16.36 -9.04
CA ILE A 116 -28.94 -16.55 -10.48
C ILE A 116 -29.15 -18.03 -10.74
N LYS A 117 -30.22 -18.35 -11.45
CA LYS A 117 -30.58 -19.69 -11.85
C LYS A 117 -30.41 -19.84 -13.34
N ILE A 118 -29.62 -20.82 -13.74
CA ILE A 118 -29.47 -21.20 -15.14
C ILE A 118 -30.20 -22.52 -15.33
N THR A 119 -30.99 -22.62 -16.39
CA THR A 119 -31.61 -23.87 -16.85
C THR A 119 -30.98 -24.27 -18.16
N HIS A 120 -30.55 -25.52 -18.27
CA HIS A 120 -30.01 -26.03 -19.53
C HIS A 120 -31.09 -25.96 -20.62
N PRO A 121 -30.81 -25.38 -21.81
CA PRO A 121 -31.84 -25.03 -22.79
C PRO A 121 -32.48 -26.20 -23.55
N LEU A 122 -32.12 -27.45 -23.22
CA LEU A 122 -32.54 -28.65 -23.94
C LEU A 122 -33.29 -29.59 -23.01
N GLU A 123 -34.15 -30.43 -23.54
CA GLU A 123 -34.91 -31.40 -22.76
C GLU A 123 -34.01 -32.44 -22.07
N PRO A 124 -34.42 -33.01 -20.91
CA PRO A 124 -33.62 -33.99 -20.15
C PRO A 124 -33.15 -35.21 -20.94
N SER A 125 -33.84 -35.58 -22.02
CA SER A 125 -33.45 -36.70 -22.89
C SER A 125 -32.29 -36.40 -23.83
N ALA A 126 -31.89 -35.13 -24.00
CA ALA A 126 -30.91 -34.69 -24.99
C ALA A 126 -29.46 -34.81 -24.48
N THR A 127 -29.10 -35.94 -23.87
CA THR A 127 -27.86 -36.14 -23.09
C THR A 127 -26.56 -35.93 -23.90
N LEU A 128 -26.63 -36.05 -25.23
CA LEU A 128 -25.54 -35.68 -26.15
C LEU A 128 -25.05 -34.24 -25.98
N HIS A 129 -25.92 -33.33 -25.54
CA HIS A 129 -25.62 -31.90 -25.41
C HIS A 129 -25.25 -31.47 -24.00
N THR A 130 -24.83 -32.41 -23.14
CA THR A 130 -24.37 -32.11 -21.77
C THR A 130 -23.23 -31.09 -21.78
N GLY A 131 -23.43 -29.95 -21.12
CA GLY A 131 -22.38 -28.95 -20.91
C GLY A 131 -21.39 -29.35 -19.82
N PHE A 132 -20.15 -28.89 -19.90
CA PHE A 132 -19.09 -29.08 -18.91
C PHE A 132 -18.49 -27.75 -18.51
N ASP A 133 -18.10 -27.60 -17.24
CA ASP A 133 -17.50 -26.36 -16.72
C ASP A 133 -18.30 -25.12 -17.11
N VAL A 134 -19.63 -25.17 -16.92
CA VAL A 134 -20.53 -24.06 -17.27
C VAL A 134 -20.23 -22.88 -16.36
N ARG A 135 -20.04 -21.69 -16.94
CA ARG A 135 -19.66 -20.46 -16.25
C ARG A 135 -20.67 -19.36 -16.51
N GLY A 136 -21.18 -18.75 -15.44
CA GLY A 136 -21.89 -17.48 -15.51
C GLY A 136 -20.93 -16.33 -15.27
N ILE A 137 -20.54 -15.64 -16.34
CA ILE A 137 -19.50 -14.61 -16.38
C ILE A 137 -20.14 -13.22 -16.22
N VAL A 138 -19.69 -12.46 -15.24
CA VAL A 138 -20.16 -11.08 -14.99
C VAL A 138 -19.14 -10.09 -15.54
N MET A 139 -19.57 -9.22 -16.45
CA MET A 139 -18.68 -8.29 -17.12
C MET A 139 -18.93 -6.87 -16.66
N LEU A 140 -17.98 -6.34 -15.91
CA LEU A 140 -18.06 -5.05 -15.24
C LEU A 140 -16.99 -4.09 -15.80
N PRO A 141 -17.14 -2.77 -15.62
CA PRO A 141 -16.06 -1.83 -15.85
C PRO A 141 -14.81 -2.21 -15.03
N HIS A 142 -13.62 -2.03 -15.60
CA HIS A 142 -12.40 -2.30 -14.83
C HIS A 142 -12.16 -1.22 -13.78
N GLU A 143 -11.61 -1.62 -12.65
CA GLU A 143 -11.08 -0.71 -11.63
C GLU A 143 -9.62 -1.00 -11.29
N ASN A 144 -9.12 -2.18 -11.66
CA ASN A 144 -7.74 -2.60 -11.41
C ASN A 144 -7.04 -2.94 -12.73
N GLU A 145 -5.79 -2.51 -12.86
CA GLU A 145 -4.92 -2.85 -13.97
C GLU A 145 -3.76 -3.73 -13.50
N PHE A 146 -3.41 -4.72 -14.31
CA PHE A 146 -2.29 -5.65 -14.11
C PHE A 146 -1.44 -5.63 -15.38
N PRO A 147 -0.53 -4.64 -15.51
CA PRO A 147 0.20 -4.39 -16.74
C PRO A 147 1.01 -5.58 -17.25
N GLU A 148 1.70 -6.31 -16.36
CA GLU A 148 2.55 -7.43 -16.79
C GLU A 148 1.77 -8.66 -17.22
N LEU A 149 0.58 -8.86 -16.64
CA LEU A 149 -0.36 -9.90 -17.05
C LEU A 149 -1.27 -9.44 -18.20
N GLN A 150 -1.13 -8.18 -18.64
CA GLN A 150 -1.98 -7.55 -19.67
C GLN A 150 -3.48 -7.72 -19.37
N ALA A 151 -3.84 -7.57 -18.11
CA ALA A 151 -5.18 -7.82 -17.61
C ALA A 151 -5.78 -6.55 -16.98
N ARG A 152 -7.07 -6.33 -17.23
CA ARG A 152 -7.90 -5.34 -16.54
C ARG A 152 -9.07 -6.06 -15.90
N THR A 153 -9.25 -5.87 -14.60
CA THR A 153 -10.30 -6.57 -13.84
C THR A 153 -11.24 -5.56 -13.15
N PRO A 154 -12.46 -5.99 -12.82
CA PRO A 154 -13.33 -5.22 -11.93
C PRO A 154 -12.71 -5.00 -10.55
N GLY A 155 -13.36 -4.19 -9.71
CA GLY A 155 -12.94 -3.97 -8.33
C GLY A 155 -12.96 -5.24 -7.48
N VAL A 156 -12.38 -5.16 -6.28
CA VAL A 156 -12.38 -6.28 -5.30
C VAL A 156 -13.00 -5.89 -3.95
N ARG A 157 -13.40 -4.63 -3.79
CA ARG A 157 -13.90 -4.09 -2.52
C ARG A 157 -15.37 -3.67 -2.62
N VAL A 158 -16.03 -3.64 -1.47
CA VAL A 158 -17.35 -3.03 -1.31
C VAL A 158 -17.27 -1.54 -1.72
N GLY A 159 -18.24 -1.09 -2.51
CA GLY A 159 -18.28 0.26 -3.10
C GLY A 159 -17.59 0.38 -4.46
N GLN A 160 -16.91 -0.68 -4.92
CA GLN A 160 -16.45 -0.81 -6.30
C GLN A 160 -17.42 -1.71 -7.09
N ASN A 161 -17.40 -1.62 -8.41
CA ASN A 161 -18.10 -2.57 -9.28
C ASN A 161 -17.36 -3.91 -9.24
N ALA A 162 -17.88 -4.88 -8.49
CA ALA A 162 -17.19 -6.14 -8.19
C ALA A 162 -18.15 -7.33 -8.01
N LEU A 163 -17.69 -8.54 -8.34
CA LEU A 163 -18.24 -9.79 -7.82
C LEU A 163 -17.37 -10.22 -6.64
N LEU A 164 -17.94 -10.30 -5.43
CA LEU A 164 -17.22 -10.52 -4.18
C LEU A 164 -17.02 -11.99 -3.82
N ASN A 165 -17.66 -12.90 -4.55
CA ASN A 165 -17.55 -14.35 -4.35
C ASN A 165 -17.35 -15.12 -5.69
N PRO A 166 -16.41 -14.72 -6.56
CA PRO A 166 -16.16 -15.43 -7.80
C PRO A 166 -15.51 -16.80 -7.53
N ASP A 167 -15.84 -17.80 -8.35
CA ASP A 167 -15.12 -19.08 -8.35
C ASP A 167 -13.79 -18.99 -9.11
N GLY A 168 -13.71 -18.03 -10.03
CA GLY A 168 -12.52 -17.73 -10.80
C GLY A 168 -12.75 -16.55 -11.74
N TYR A 169 -11.75 -16.28 -12.56
CA TYR A 169 -11.79 -15.22 -13.56
C TYR A 169 -11.39 -15.77 -14.94
N THR A 170 -11.98 -15.21 -15.98
CA THR A 170 -11.70 -15.59 -17.37
C THR A 170 -11.55 -14.38 -18.26
N ARG A 171 -10.60 -14.45 -19.19
CA ARG A 171 -10.45 -13.45 -20.25
C ARG A 171 -11.50 -13.62 -21.35
N ARG A 172 -12.12 -14.80 -21.46
CA ARG A 172 -13.02 -15.11 -22.57
C ARG A 172 -14.25 -14.22 -22.56
N TRP A 173 -14.75 -13.97 -23.77
CA TRP A 173 -16.01 -13.26 -24.02
C TRP A 173 -16.01 -11.79 -23.58
N ASN A 174 -14.88 -11.23 -23.16
CA ASN A 174 -14.84 -9.82 -22.77
C ASN A 174 -15.08 -8.90 -23.99
N PRO A 175 -15.93 -7.86 -23.88
CA PRO A 175 -16.27 -7.01 -25.02
C PRO A 175 -15.09 -6.23 -25.59
N THR A 176 -14.11 -5.89 -24.74
CA THR A 176 -12.97 -5.05 -25.16
C THR A 176 -12.12 -5.75 -26.20
N GLU A 177 -11.98 -7.07 -26.09
CA GLU A 177 -11.05 -7.81 -26.92
C GLU A 177 -11.74 -8.77 -27.90
N TYR A 178 -12.96 -9.22 -27.58
CA TYR A 178 -13.78 -10.01 -28.48
C TYR A 178 -14.73 -9.13 -29.34
N GLY A 179 -14.82 -7.82 -29.09
CA GLY A 179 -15.80 -6.93 -29.71
C GLY A 179 -15.40 -6.22 -31.01
N THR A 180 -16.42 -5.92 -31.81
CA THR A 180 -16.45 -5.13 -33.07
C THR A 180 -15.88 -5.77 -34.34
N ILE A 181 -15.29 -6.95 -34.29
CA ILE A 181 -14.80 -7.59 -35.51
C ILE A 181 -15.87 -8.56 -36.00
N ALA A 182 -16.35 -8.33 -37.23
CA ALA A 182 -17.39 -9.08 -37.95
C ALA A 182 -17.01 -10.56 -38.19
N LYS A 183 -16.75 -11.30 -37.13
CA LYS A 183 -16.59 -12.75 -37.14
C LYS A 183 -17.92 -13.37 -36.67
N PRO A 184 -18.33 -14.50 -37.24
CA PRO A 184 -19.56 -15.20 -36.85
C PRO A 184 -19.64 -15.57 -35.35
N PHE A 185 -18.49 -15.57 -34.66
CA PHE A 185 -18.33 -16.00 -33.27
C PHE A 185 -17.68 -14.94 -32.36
N GLY A 186 -17.41 -13.73 -32.87
CA GLY A 186 -16.93 -12.61 -32.06
C GLY A 186 -18.10 -11.90 -31.39
N TYR A 187 -17.87 -11.06 -30.38
CA TYR A 187 -18.93 -10.28 -29.71
C TYR A 187 -19.58 -9.28 -30.68
N HIS A 188 -20.91 -9.31 -30.78
CA HIS A 188 -21.72 -8.26 -31.38
C HIS A 188 -22.64 -7.66 -30.32
N ASP A 189 -22.65 -6.34 -30.23
CA ASP A 189 -23.64 -5.63 -29.42
C ASP A 189 -25.05 -6.06 -29.87
N GLY A 190 -25.93 -6.43 -28.94
CA GLY A 190 -27.34 -6.65 -29.24
C GLY A 190 -27.98 -5.37 -29.82
N MET A 191 -28.96 -5.49 -30.72
CA MET A 191 -29.64 -4.32 -31.31
C MET A 191 -30.31 -3.39 -30.27
N MET A 192 -30.56 -3.89 -29.06
CA MET A 192 -31.13 -3.12 -27.95
C MET A 192 -30.08 -2.37 -27.12
N ILE A 193 -28.78 -2.64 -27.34
CA ILE A 193 -27.69 -1.89 -26.73
C ILE A 193 -27.65 -0.53 -27.44
N GLN A 194 -27.83 0.55 -26.68
CA GLN A 194 -27.63 1.89 -27.23
C GLN A 194 -26.21 1.98 -27.78
N PRO A 195 -26.02 2.34 -29.07
CA PRO A 195 -24.70 2.44 -29.67
C PRO A 195 -23.77 3.31 -28.80
N GLY A 196 -22.63 2.75 -28.41
CA GLY A 196 -21.66 3.39 -27.50
C GLY A 196 -21.79 3.04 -26.01
N LYS A 197 -22.82 2.29 -25.58
CA LYS A 197 -22.93 1.80 -24.18
C LYS A 197 -22.24 0.47 -23.90
N GLY A 198 -21.92 -0.34 -24.91
CA GLY A 198 -21.03 -1.51 -24.77
C GLY A 198 -19.63 -1.12 -24.25
N ALA A 199 -19.23 0.15 -24.45
CA ALA A 199 -17.98 0.73 -23.94
C ALA A 199 -17.90 0.82 -22.39
N LEU A 200 -18.96 0.49 -21.66
CA LEU A 200 -18.93 0.50 -20.20
C LEU A 200 -18.20 -0.72 -19.62
N CYS A 201 -18.19 -1.87 -20.31
CA CYS A 201 -17.53 -3.10 -19.86
C CYS A 201 -16.08 -3.15 -20.35
N THR A 202 -15.21 -2.43 -19.67
CA THR A 202 -13.79 -2.22 -20.06
C THR A 202 -12.81 -3.26 -19.49
N SER A 203 -13.29 -4.18 -18.64
CA SER A 203 -12.49 -5.29 -18.12
C SER A 203 -12.15 -6.29 -19.23
N THR A 204 -10.90 -6.75 -19.25
CA THR A 204 -10.46 -7.82 -20.14
C THR A 204 -10.55 -9.18 -19.47
N VAL A 205 -10.45 -9.23 -18.14
CA VAL A 205 -10.55 -10.43 -17.32
C VAL A 205 -11.73 -10.27 -16.37
N ASN A 206 -12.74 -11.13 -16.51
CA ASN A 206 -14.04 -11.01 -15.86
C ASN A 206 -14.28 -12.17 -14.86
N PRO A 207 -14.89 -11.89 -13.70
CA PRO A 207 -15.22 -12.91 -12.72
C PRO A 207 -16.36 -13.83 -13.21
N TYR A 208 -16.36 -15.08 -12.77
CA TYR A 208 -17.42 -16.04 -13.04
C TYR A 208 -17.78 -16.88 -11.81
N VAL A 209 -18.98 -17.48 -11.85
CA VAL A 209 -19.43 -18.55 -10.94
C VAL A 209 -19.74 -19.80 -11.76
N ALA A 210 -19.37 -20.97 -11.24
CA ALA A 210 -19.53 -22.25 -11.91
C ALA A 210 -20.90 -22.88 -11.62
N PHE A 211 -21.56 -23.34 -12.68
CA PHE A 211 -22.83 -24.07 -12.66
C PHE A 211 -22.59 -25.52 -13.04
N PHE A 212 -23.16 -26.44 -12.27
CA PHE A 212 -23.03 -27.87 -12.51
C PHE A 212 -24.07 -28.64 -11.71
N THR A 213 -24.55 -29.76 -12.26
CA THR A 213 -25.47 -30.66 -11.55
C THR A 213 -24.72 -31.53 -10.55
N THR A 214 -23.47 -31.89 -10.86
CA THR A 214 -22.60 -32.65 -9.95
C THR A 214 -21.17 -32.11 -9.98
N ALA A 215 -20.48 -32.21 -8.85
CA ALA A 215 -19.09 -31.77 -8.75
C ALA A 215 -18.13 -32.64 -9.60
N TYR A 216 -18.47 -33.91 -9.84
CA TYR A 216 -17.65 -34.80 -10.65
C TYR A 216 -17.65 -34.34 -12.11
N ARG A 217 -16.49 -33.87 -12.59
CA ARG A 217 -16.29 -33.28 -13.92
C ARG A 217 -17.13 -32.03 -14.22
N ARG A 218 -17.79 -31.44 -13.21
CA ARG A 218 -18.64 -30.23 -13.34
C ARG A 218 -19.54 -30.23 -14.58
N TYR A 219 -20.17 -31.37 -14.87
CA TYR A 219 -21.11 -31.44 -15.97
C TYR A 219 -22.46 -30.83 -15.56
N PHE A 220 -23.20 -30.34 -16.55
CA PHE A 220 -24.49 -29.71 -16.40
C PHE A 220 -25.48 -30.40 -17.35
N SER A 221 -26.38 -31.20 -16.77
CA SER A 221 -27.30 -32.05 -17.52
C SER A 221 -28.36 -31.25 -18.27
N PRO A 222 -28.78 -31.72 -19.46
CA PRO A 222 -29.95 -31.19 -20.16
C PRO A 222 -31.20 -31.13 -19.28
N GLY A 223 -31.96 -30.05 -19.41
CA GLY A 223 -33.24 -29.79 -18.74
C GLY A 223 -33.16 -29.53 -17.25
N ILE A 224 -31.96 -29.58 -16.65
CA ILE A 224 -31.77 -29.31 -15.23
C ILE A 224 -31.44 -27.85 -15.02
N SER A 225 -31.91 -27.30 -13.90
CA SER A 225 -31.52 -25.98 -13.41
C SER A 225 -30.52 -26.09 -12.28
N ASP A 226 -29.61 -25.13 -12.19
CA ASP A 226 -28.75 -24.93 -11.04
C ASP A 226 -28.78 -23.46 -10.64
N GLU A 227 -28.84 -23.21 -9.33
CA GLU A 227 -28.94 -21.88 -8.74
C GLU A 227 -27.67 -21.56 -7.96
N ARG A 228 -27.15 -20.35 -8.15
CA ARG A 228 -25.94 -19.86 -7.51
C ARG A 228 -26.14 -18.45 -6.99
N HIS A 229 -25.51 -18.15 -5.86
CA HIS A 229 -25.57 -16.83 -5.24
C HIS A 229 -24.40 -15.96 -5.69
N TYR A 230 -24.70 -14.81 -6.25
CA TYR A 230 -23.74 -13.77 -6.63
C TYR A 230 -23.79 -12.68 -5.57
N LYS A 231 -22.66 -12.41 -4.91
CA LYS A 231 -22.50 -11.26 -4.02
C LYS A 231 -21.86 -10.12 -4.81
N LEU A 232 -22.68 -9.24 -5.35
CA LEU A 232 -22.28 -8.11 -6.17
C LEU A 232 -22.06 -6.87 -5.29
N SER A 233 -21.12 -6.01 -5.69
CA SER A 233 -20.95 -4.66 -5.15
C SER A 233 -21.00 -3.69 -6.32
N PHE A 234 -21.68 -2.57 -6.12
CA PHE A 234 -21.79 -1.50 -7.10
C PHE A 234 -21.55 -0.15 -6.42
N ARG A 235 -21.09 0.83 -7.21
CA ARG A 235 -21.16 2.24 -6.79
C ARG A 235 -22.63 2.67 -6.69
N PRO A 236 -22.98 3.65 -5.84
CA PRO A 236 -24.35 4.21 -5.81
C PRO A 236 -24.81 4.70 -7.20
N GLY A 237 -26.07 4.45 -7.54
CA GLY A 237 -26.68 4.81 -8.83
C GLY A 237 -26.93 3.61 -9.75
N ALA A 238 -27.61 3.84 -10.87
CA ALA A 238 -28.01 2.78 -11.80
C ALA A 238 -26.77 2.14 -12.41
N MET A 239 -26.81 0.82 -12.52
CA MET A 239 -25.71 0.05 -13.07
C MET A 239 -26.18 -0.73 -14.29
N HIS A 240 -25.31 -0.74 -15.31
CA HIS A 240 -25.48 -1.55 -16.50
C HIS A 240 -24.24 -2.43 -16.66
N PHE A 241 -24.44 -3.73 -16.74
CA PHE A 241 -23.35 -4.68 -16.94
C PHE A 241 -23.80 -5.83 -17.84
N ALA A 242 -22.84 -6.48 -18.49
CA ALA A 242 -23.12 -7.62 -19.35
C ALA A 242 -22.90 -8.94 -18.61
N TYR A 243 -23.61 -9.97 -19.05
CA TYR A 243 -23.56 -11.31 -18.49
C TYR A 243 -23.52 -12.35 -19.60
N ALA A 244 -22.62 -13.33 -19.48
CA ALA A 244 -22.48 -14.41 -20.46
C ALA A 244 -22.56 -15.78 -19.79
N VAL A 245 -23.08 -16.76 -20.52
CA VAL A 245 -23.06 -18.17 -20.12
C VAL A 245 -22.17 -18.93 -21.10
N ASP A 246 -21.02 -19.39 -20.62
CA ASP A 246 -20.03 -20.18 -21.35
C ASP A 246 -20.11 -21.65 -20.89
N ALA A 247 -19.89 -22.59 -21.80
CA ALA A 247 -19.78 -24.00 -21.47
C ALA A 247 -18.73 -24.67 -22.35
N SER A 248 -17.98 -25.63 -21.79
CA SER A 248 -17.30 -26.62 -22.62
C SER A 248 -18.28 -27.70 -23.11
N TRP A 249 -17.98 -28.23 -24.28
CA TRP A 249 -18.67 -29.36 -24.88
C TRP A 249 -17.75 -30.05 -25.89
N GLY A 250 -17.80 -31.37 -25.95
CA GLY A 250 -17.18 -32.14 -27.02
C GLY A 250 -18.00 -33.38 -27.34
N GLN A 251 -17.68 -34.03 -28.45
CA GLN A 251 -18.36 -35.25 -28.84
C GLN A 251 -18.03 -36.40 -27.85
N PRO A 252 -19.04 -37.15 -27.35
CA PRO A 252 -18.78 -38.33 -26.53
C PRO A 252 -18.09 -39.45 -27.33
N ASP A 253 -17.19 -40.18 -26.66
CA ASP A 253 -16.43 -41.30 -27.22
C ASP A 253 -17.30 -42.55 -27.43
N ASP A 254 -18.36 -42.70 -26.63
CA ASP A 254 -19.24 -43.88 -26.64
C ASP A 254 -20.71 -43.48 -26.56
N VAL A 255 -21.47 -43.87 -27.58
CA VAL A 255 -22.90 -43.53 -27.74
C VAL A 255 -23.74 -44.77 -28.05
N ASP A 256 -25.02 -44.71 -27.68
CA ASP A 256 -26.03 -45.72 -27.98
C ASP A 256 -26.47 -45.70 -29.45
N GLY A 257 -27.39 -46.61 -29.82
CA GLY A 257 -27.94 -46.67 -31.18
C GLY A 257 -28.72 -45.42 -31.63
N ASN A 258 -29.03 -44.50 -30.71
CA ASN A 258 -29.69 -43.23 -30.97
C ASN A 258 -28.71 -42.04 -30.93
N GLY A 259 -27.41 -42.28 -30.73
CA GLY A 259 -26.38 -41.24 -30.63
C GLY A 259 -26.27 -40.58 -29.25
N ASN A 260 -26.94 -41.10 -28.21
CA ASN A 260 -26.85 -40.60 -26.85
C ASN A 260 -25.72 -41.27 -26.07
N PRO A 261 -24.96 -40.55 -25.22
CA PRO A 261 -23.93 -41.16 -24.38
C PRO A 261 -24.52 -42.21 -23.42
N TRP A 262 -23.87 -43.39 -23.33
CA TRP A 262 -24.29 -44.47 -22.43
C TRP A 262 -24.21 -44.08 -20.94
N ASN A 263 -23.21 -43.30 -20.58
CA ASN A 263 -22.94 -42.88 -19.20
C ASN A 263 -22.49 -41.41 -19.17
N VAL A 264 -23.23 -40.54 -18.50
CA VAL A 264 -22.82 -39.14 -18.29
C VAL A 264 -22.23 -39.00 -16.88
N PRO A 265 -21.00 -38.49 -16.70
CA PRO A 265 -20.11 -37.91 -17.72
C PRO A 265 -19.08 -38.89 -18.30
N GLY A 266 -19.13 -40.18 -17.96
CA GLY A 266 -18.06 -41.16 -18.28
C GLY A 266 -17.84 -41.45 -19.78
N SER A 267 -18.86 -41.26 -20.61
CA SER A 267 -18.80 -41.43 -22.07
C SER A 267 -18.20 -40.22 -22.80
N PHE A 268 -17.91 -39.11 -22.12
CA PHE A 268 -17.28 -37.94 -22.72
C PHE A 268 -15.76 -37.96 -22.47
N PRO A 269 -14.91 -37.60 -23.45
CA PRO A 269 -13.47 -37.47 -23.22
C PRO A 269 -13.16 -36.32 -22.24
N LEU A 270 -12.00 -36.35 -21.58
CA LEU A 270 -11.55 -35.26 -20.68
C LEU A 270 -11.42 -33.91 -21.40
N THR A 271 -11.19 -33.91 -22.71
CA THR A 271 -11.17 -32.69 -23.55
C THR A 271 -12.53 -31.98 -23.65
N CYS A 272 -13.62 -32.62 -23.20
CA CYS A 272 -14.91 -31.94 -23.03
C CYS A 272 -14.92 -31.00 -21.84
N ASN A 273 -13.97 -31.10 -20.91
CA ASN A 273 -13.81 -30.13 -19.84
C ASN A 273 -13.03 -28.90 -20.32
N SER A 274 -13.02 -27.87 -19.50
CA SER A 274 -12.15 -26.71 -19.61
C SER A 274 -10.69 -27.12 -19.74
N THR A 275 -9.97 -26.60 -20.74
CA THR A 275 -8.50 -26.70 -20.78
C THR A 275 -7.85 -25.89 -19.67
N GLU A 276 -8.43 -24.72 -19.33
CA GLU A 276 -7.99 -23.92 -18.20
C GLU A 276 -8.28 -24.65 -16.86
N PRO A 277 -7.37 -24.55 -15.87
CA PRO A 277 -7.67 -25.00 -14.51
C PRO A 277 -9.01 -24.49 -14.01
N TYR A 278 -9.76 -25.39 -13.38
CA TYR A 278 -11.14 -25.12 -13.00
C TYR A 278 -11.28 -24.58 -11.57
N LEU A 279 -10.24 -24.71 -10.75
CA LEU A 279 -10.26 -24.27 -9.35
C LEU A 279 -8.89 -23.76 -8.89
N PHE A 280 -8.91 -22.56 -8.31
CA PHE A 280 -7.81 -22.03 -7.51
C PHE A 280 -8.24 -22.00 -6.05
N LEU A 281 -7.47 -22.63 -5.16
CA LEU A 281 -7.66 -22.57 -3.72
C LEU A 281 -6.45 -21.88 -3.08
N VAL A 282 -6.63 -20.61 -2.73
CA VAL A 282 -5.66 -19.88 -1.90
C VAL A 282 -5.80 -20.38 -0.45
N LYS A 283 -4.79 -21.10 0.05
CA LYS A 283 -4.87 -21.73 1.39
C LYS A 283 -4.28 -20.89 2.49
N GLU A 284 -3.18 -20.20 2.20
CA GLU A 284 -2.40 -19.52 3.23
C GLU A 284 -1.74 -18.28 2.64
N ILE A 285 -1.84 -17.17 3.37
CA ILE A 285 -0.96 -16.02 3.23
C ILE A 285 -0.14 -16.00 4.51
N ALA A 286 1.05 -16.61 4.48
CA ALA A 286 1.94 -16.70 5.63
C ALA A 286 2.89 -15.50 5.66
N GLY A 287 3.16 -14.97 6.85
CA GLY A 287 3.87 -13.69 7.00
C GLY A 287 2.91 -12.51 6.90
N LYS A 288 3.46 -11.30 6.92
CA LYS A 288 2.71 -10.05 6.87
C LYS A 288 3.43 -9.12 5.92
N LEU A 289 2.70 -8.63 4.92
CA LEU A 289 3.18 -7.48 4.17
C LEU A 289 3.06 -6.30 5.10
N GLU A 290 4.18 -5.63 5.33
CA GLU A 290 4.29 -4.59 6.33
C GLU A 290 4.45 -3.25 5.62
N SER A 291 3.68 -2.25 6.03
CA SER A 291 3.90 -0.88 5.57
C SER A 291 5.11 -0.32 6.31
N SER A 292 6.21 -0.11 5.60
CA SER A 292 7.38 0.52 6.17
C SER A 292 7.55 1.91 5.60
N LEU A 293 7.80 2.89 6.47
CA LEU A 293 8.26 4.21 6.06
C LEU A 293 9.72 4.17 5.59
N ASP A 294 10.48 3.17 6.04
CA ASP A 294 11.82 2.90 5.53
C ASP A 294 11.73 2.16 4.21
N LEU A 295 12.35 2.73 3.17
CA LEU A 295 12.44 2.21 1.79
C LEU A 295 13.03 0.78 1.68
N TRP A 296 13.48 0.19 2.79
CA TRP A 296 14.21 -1.08 2.83
C TRP A 296 13.50 -2.19 3.61
N ALA A 297 12.36 -1.92 4.26
CA ALA A 297 11.71 -2.88 5.18
C ALA A 297 10.22 -3.12 4.87
N GLY A 298 9.82 -3.23 3.61
CA GLY A 298 8.49 -3.75 3.28
C GLY A 298 8.44 -5.25 3.56
N GLY A 299 7.84 -5.66 4.69
CA GLY A 299 7.90 -7.06 5.16
C GLY A 299 7.48 -8.11 4.12
N ASN A 300 7.88 -9.35 4.39
CA ASN A 300 7.73 -10.45 3.46
C ASN A 300 6.48 -11.28 3.82
N ALA A 301 5.69 -11.61 2.80
CA ALA A 301 4.62 -12.58 2.90
C ALA A 301 4.83 -13.69 1.86
N SER A 302 4.13 -14.79 2.03
CA SER A 302 4.09 -15.86 1.06
C SER A 302 2.67 -16.31 0.81
N VAL A 303 2.32 -16.50 -0.45
CA VAL A 303 0.99 -16.89 -0.91
C VAL A 303 1.05 -18.32 -1.42
N SER A 304 0.23 -19.19 -0.85
CA SER A 304 0.16 -20.61 -1.18
C SER A 304 -1.14 -20.92 -1.92
N VAL A 305 -1.02 -21.51 -3.11
CA VAL A 305 -2.13 -21.71 -4.05
C VAL A 305 -2.16 -23.17 -4.50
N TYR A 306 -3.31 -23.81 -4.36
CA TYR A 306 -3.60 -25.09 -5.00
C TYR A 306 -4.38 -24.84 -6.28
N VAL A 307 -3.98 -25.51 -7.34
CA VAL A 307 -4.62 -25.43 -8.66
C VAL A 307 -5.07 -26.84 -9.03
N GLU A 308 -6.37 -27.01 -9.28
CA GLU A 308 -6.93 -28.28 -9.75
C GLU A 308 -7.30 -28.18 -11.23
N ASP A 309 -7.05 -29.27 -11.94
CA ASP A 309 -7.25 -29.36 -13.39
C ASP A 309 -7.79 -30.74 -13.78
N TRP A 310 -8.56 -30.82 -14.86
CA TRP A 310 -9.25 -32.05 -15.26
C TRP A 310 -8.36 -33.03 -16.02
N GLN A 311 -7.28 -32.54 -16.63
CA GLN A 311 -6.46 -33.27 -17.59
C GLN A 311 -5.56 -34.31 -16.93
N ASP A 312 -5.64 -34.51 -15.60
CA ASP A 312 -4.89 -35.48 -14.77
C ASP A 312 -3.34 -35.44 -14.95
N ASN A 313 -2.84 -34.50 -15.75
CA ASN A 313 -1.46 -34.35 -16.20
C ASN A 313 -0.85 -33.06 -15.64
N ALA A 314 -0.75 -32.99 -14.31
CA ALA A 314 -0.07 -31.89 -13.61
C ALA A 314 1.36 -31.61 -14.13
N SER A 315 1.98 -32.56 -14.85
CA SER A 315 3.35 -32.48 -15.33
C SER A 315 3.54 -31.98 -16.77
N VAL A 316 2.53 -32.02 -17.65
CA VAL A 316 2.76 -31.82 -19.11
C VAL A 316 2.26 -30.47 -19.65
N PHE A 317 1.27 -29.84 -19.02
CA PHE A 317 0.64 -28.63 -19.58
C PHE A 317 0.56 -27.43 -18.63
N LEU A 318 1.04 -27.57 -17.39
CA LEU A 318 0.99 -26.49 -16.42
C LEU A 318 2.08 -25.46 -16.72
N GLY A 319 1.73 -24.47 -17.54
CA GLY A 319 2.63 -23.39 -17.93
C GLY A 319 2.92 -22.41 -16.78
N ASN A 320 3.43 -21.23 -17.15
CA ASN A 320 3.98 -20.28 -16.20
C ASN A 320 2.88 -19.68 -15.32
N ILE A 321 2.88 -19.99 -14.01
CA ILE A 321 2.01 -19.33 -13.03
C ILE A 321 2.72 -18.12 -12.44
N ARG A 322 2.05 -16.97 -12.50
CA ARG A 322 2.58 -15.66 -12.10
C ARG A 322 1.59 -14.97 -11.18
N LEU A 323 2.10 -14.16 -10.27
CA LEU A 323 1.33 -13.32 -9.36
C LEU A 323 1.75 -11.86 -9.55
N GLU A 324 0.79 -10.98 -9.81
CA GLU A 324 1.02 -9.54 -9.97
C GLU A 324 0.20 -8.76 -8.93
N ALA A 325 0.82 -7.77 -8.29
CA ALA A 325 0.16 -6.84 -7.37
C ALA A 325 0.80 -5.44 -7.54
N PRO A 326 0.35 -4.65 -8.54
CA PRO A 326 1.04 -3.44 -8.97
C PRO A 326 1.14 -2.36 -7.90
N ASP A 327 0.23 -2.35 -6.93
CA ASP A 327 0.30 -1.42 -5.81
C ASP A 327 1.40 -1.79 -4.80
N ILE A 328 1.81 -3.07 -4.73
CA ILE A 328 2.72 -3.61 -3.72
C ILE A 328 4.16 -3.79 -4.26
N PHE A 329 4.30 -4.28 -5.49
CA PHE A 329 5.59 -4.50 -6.13
C PHE A 329 5.48 -4.26 -7.65
N ASP A 330 6.62 -4.00 -8.29
CA ASP A 330 6.70 -3.89 -9.74
C ASP A 330 6.82 -5.25 -10.41
N GLY A 331 6.17 -5.40 -11.55
CA GLY A 331 6.23 -6.60 -12.35
C GLY A 331 5.31 -7.72 -11.84
N ALA A 332 5.47 -8.93 -12.39
CA ALA A 332 4.82 -10.15 -11.87
C ALA A 332 5.87 -11.15 -11.39
N VAL A 333 5.62 -11.74 -10.22
CA VAL A 333 6.46 -12.70 -9.53
C VAL A 333 6.13 -14.11 -9.99
N ASN A 334 7.16 -14.90 -10.36
CA ASN A 334 6.99 -16.33 -10.60
C ASN A 334 6.95 -17.09 -9.26
N HIS A 335 6.31 -18.24 -9.22
CA HIS A 335 6.32 -19.08 -8.02
C HIS A 335 7.77 -19.47 -7.61
N SER A 336 8.04 -19.52 -6.31
CA SER A 336 9.34 -19.95 -5.75
C SER A 336 9.39 -21.46 -5.51
N PHE A 337 8.23 -22.12 -5.43
CA PHE A 337 8.12 -23.54 -5.12
C PHE A 337 6.90 -24.19 -5.79
N LYS A 338 7.05 -25.45 -6.22
CA LYS A 338 5.99 -26.25 -6.87
C LYS A 338 6.01 -27.70 -6.34
N ILE A 339 4.84 -28.24 -6.01
CA ILE A 339 4.62 -29.69 -5.80
C ILE A 339 3.48 -30.14 -6.71
N GLU A 340 3.65 -31.27 -7.38
CA GLU A 340 2.58 -31.91 -8.15
C GLU A 340 1.95 -33.04 -7.32
N GLY A 341 0.63 -33.00 -7.20
CA GLY A 341 -0.19 -34.04 -6.60
C GLY A 341 -1.08 -34.71 -7.64
N LYS A 342 -1.75 -35.80 -7.27
CA LYS A 342 -2.75 -36.42 -8.13
C LYS A 342 -3.98 -35.51 -8.23
N GLY A 343 -4.20 -34.92 -9.40
CA GLY A 343 -5.34 -34.04 -9.68
C GLY A 343 -5.16 -32.58 -9.22
N TYR A 344 -4.00 -32.20 -8.69
CA TYR A 344 -3.71 -30.82 -8.28
C TYR A 344 -2.23 -30.47 -8.37
N SER A 345 -1.92 -29.18 -8.42
CA SER A 345 -0.59 -28.64 -8.22
C SER A 345 -0.59 -27.57 -7.14
N TYR A 346 0.44 -27.57 -6.31
CA TYR A 346 0.66 -26.61 -5.25
C TYR A 346 1.78 -25.65 -5.66
N TYR A 347 1.53 -24.35 -5.51
CA TYR A 347 2.46 -23.28 -5.80
C TYR A 347 2.62 -22.37 -4.59
N LYS A 348 3.85 -21.88 -4.38
CA LYS A 348 4.15 -20.85 -3.39
C LYS A 348 4.77 -19.64 -4.07
N PHE A 349 4.32 -18.44 -3.72
CA PHE A 349 4.93 -17.18 -4.11
C PHE A 349 5.52 -16.53 -2.86
N ASP A 350 6.76 -16.06 -2.93
CA ASP A 350 7.33 -15.20 -1.89
C ASP A 350 7.26 -13.75 -2.41
N ILE A 351 6.58 -12.88 -1.67
CA ILE A 351 6.24 -11.51 -2.06
C ILE A 351 6.73 -10.51 -1.01
N ASN A 352 7.22 -9.36 -1.49
CA ASN A 352 7.73 -8.29 -0.64
C ASN A 352 7.02 -6.98 -0.99
N ASN A 353 6.78 -6.12 0.01
CA ASN A 353 6.18 -4.80 -0.21
C ASN A 353 7.23 -3.78 -0.69
N VAL A 354 7.74 -3.97 -1.91
CA VAL A 354 8.83 -3.15 -2.49
C VAL A 354 8.42 -1.68 -2.66
N LYS A 355 7.12 -1.39 -2.81
CA LYS A 355 6.59 -0.03 -2.95
C LYS A 355 6.32 0.69 -1.65
N ALA A 356 6.64 0.08 -0.49
CA ALA A 356 6.37 0.67 0.82
C ALA A 356 4.89 1.11 0.97
N THR A 357 3.99 0.31 0.40
CA THR A 357 2.55 0.60 0.35
C THR A 357 1.99 0.78 1.75
N LEU A 358 1.10 1.75 1.93
CA LEU A 358 0.42 2.01 3.21
C LEU A 358 -0.48 0.84 3.62
N PRO A 359 -0.87 0.74 4.90
CA PRO A 359 -1.79 -0.30 5.36
C PRO A 359 -3.10 -0.33 4.56
N GLY A 360 -3.55 -1.53 4.16
CA GLY A 360 -4.74 -1.71 3.34
C GLY A 360 -4.80 -3.06 2.62
N LYS A 361 -5.87 -3.29 1.85
CA LYS A 361 -6.12 -4.56 1.13
C LYS A 361 -5.98 -4.41 -0.39
N TYR A 362 -4.83 -4.69 -0.95
CA TYR A 362 -4.56 -4.41 -2.37
C TYR A 362 -4.90 -5.61 -3.26
N PRO A 363 -5.46 -5.37 -4.45
CA PRO A 363 -5.78 -6.44 -5.38
C PRO A 363 -4.48 -7.10 -5.89
N ALA A 364 -4.49 -8.42 -5.96
CA ALA A 364 -3.45 -9.20 -6.62
C ALA A 364 -4.10 -10.22 -7.56
N LEU A 365 -3.47 -10.45 -8.70
CA LEU A 365 -3.97 -11.36 -9.72
C LEU A 365 -2.97 -12.50 -9.92
N ILE A 366 -3.47 -13.72 -9.76
CA ILE A 366 -2.79 -14.94 -10.17
C ILE A 366 -3.23 -15.27 -11.58
N ALA A 367 -2.27 -15.53 -12.46
CA ALA A 367 -2.52 -16.01 -13.82
C ALA A 367 -1.73 -17.29 -14.06
N MET A 368 -2.41 -18.31 -14.58
CA MET A 368 -1.81 -19.55 -15.02
C MET A 368 -2.01 -19.70 -16.52
N THR A 369 -0.93 -19.51 -17.26
CA THR A 369 -0.94 -19.53 -18.72
C THR A 369 -0.54 -20.91 -19.23
N LEU A 370 -1.33 -21.49 -20.12
CA LEU A 370 -1.08 -22.75 -20.80
C LEU A 370 -0.30 -22.52 -22.10
N SER A 371 0.32 -23.57 -22.64
CA SER A 371 1.04 -23.49 -23.93
C SER A 371 0.12 -23.41 -25.14
N GLU A 372 -1.13 -23.85 -25.00
CA GLU A 372 -2.15 -23.84 -26.04
C GLU A 372 -2.75 -22.44 -26.21
N THR A 373 -3.07 -22.06 -27.45
CA THR A 373 -3.61 -20.75 -27.79
C THR A 373 -5.10 -20.80 -28.10
N ASP A 374 -5.82 -19.75 -27.73
CA ASP A 374 -7.24 -19.58 -28.05
C ASP A 374 -7.42 -19.31 -29.57
N PRO A 375 -8.04 -20.23 -30.33
CA PRO A 375 -8.22 -20.12 -31.78
C PRO A 375 -9.29 -19.09 -32.13
N TYR A 376 -10.15 -18.72 -31.17
CA TYR A 376 -11.16 -17.69 -31.36
C TYR A 376 -10.57 -16.28 -31.27
N TRP A 377 -9.37 -16.15 -30.69
CA TRP A 377 -8.68 -14.89 -30.55
C TRP A 377 -7.93 -14.45 -31.82
N GLN A 378 -7.79 -13.14 -32.02
CA GLN A 378 -6.95 -12.57 -33.08
C GLN A 378 -5.49 -12.50 -32.66
N GLY A 379 -4.84 -13.65 -32.69
CA GLY A 379 -3.43 -13.82 -32.33
C GLY A 379 -3.22 -15.03 -31.41
N PRO A 380 -1.97 -15.43 -31.18
CA PRO A 380 -1.64 -16.53 -30.28
C PRO A 380 -1.78 -16.06 -28.82
N VAL A 381 -3.02 -15.84 -28.36
CA VAL A 381 -3.27 -15.60 -26.93
C VAL A 381 -3.39 -16.95 -26.25
N PRO A 382 -2.48 -17.29 -25.33
CA PRO A 382 -2.53 -18.56 -24.65
C PRO A 382 -3.74 -18.63 -23.71
N PHE A 383 -4.32 -19.83 -23.57
CA PHE A 383 -5.33 -20.06 -22.57
C PHE A 383 -4.78 -19.73 -21.19
N THR A 384 -5.48 -18.86 -20.48
CA THR A 384 -5.01 -18.40 -19.17
C THR A 384 -6.17 -18.44 -18.18
N ALA A 385 -5.96 -19.15 -17.08
CA ALA A 385 -6.86 -19.18 -15.95
C ALA A 385 -6.43 -18.10 -14.95
N TYR A 386 -7.40 -17.35 -14.41
CA TYR A 386 -7.13 -16.24 -13.52
C TYR A 386 -7.83 -16.43 -12.18
N HIS A 387 -7.20 -15.95 -11.10
CA HIS A 387 -7.81 -15.83 -9.79
C HIS A 387 -7.32 -14.56 -9.11
N GLN A 388 -8.27 -13.75 -8.62
CA GLN A 388 -7.96 -12.51 -7.94
C GLN A 388 -8.07 -12.71 -6.43
N LEU A 389 -7.11 -12.20 -5.67
CA LEU A 389 -7.13 -12.15 -4.22
C LEU A 389 -6.84 -10.74 -3.71
N ALA A 390 -7.04 -10.53 -2.41
CA ALA A 390 -6.64 -9.30 -1.73
C ALA A 390 -5.42 -9.59 -0.83
N LEU A 391 -4.32 -8.88 -1.06
CA LEU A 391 -3.15 -8.88 -0.21
C LEU A 391 -3.31 -7.80 0.87
N GLU A 392 -3.25 -8.21 2.12
CA GLU A 392 -3.33 -7.30 3.25
C GLU A 392 -1.94 -6.80 3.62
N VAL A 393 -1.73 -5.48 3.47
CA VAL A 393 -0.60 -4.76 4.03
C VAL A 393 -1.05 -4.25 5.39
N VAL A 394 -0.34 -4.65 6.44
CA VAL A 394 -0.61 -4.20 7.80
C VAL A 394 0.36 -3.09 8.18
N GLU A 395 -0.07 -2.23 9.09
CA GLU A 395 0.84 -1.32 9.74
C GLU A 395 1.89 -2.13 10.50
N VAL A 396 3.18 -1.83 10.26
CA VAL A 396 4.22 -2.28 11.17
C VAL A 396 3.92 -1.60 12.49
N ASN A 397 3.29 -2.32 13.41
CA ASN A 397 3.45 -1.95 14.81
C ASN A 397 4.96 -2.05 15.03
N PRO A 398 5.67 -0.94 15.29
CA PRO A 398 7.09 -1.02 15.58
C PRO A 398 7.23 -2.10 16.66
N PRO A 399 8.13 -3.10 16.49
CA PRO A 399 8.16 -4.34 17.29
C PRO A 399 8.35 -4.16 18.82
N PHE A 400 8.24 -2.94 19.33
CA PHE A 400 8.42 -2.53 20.71
C PHE A 400 7.19 -1.87 21.36
N CYS A 401 6.02 -1.83 20.71
CA CYS A 401 4.75 -1.60 21.40
C CYS A 401 3.99 -2.93 21.56
N ASN A 402 4.45 -3.78 22.48
CA ASN A 402 3.74 -5.01 22.82
C ASN A 402 2.55 -4.72 23.75
N ASP A 403 1.36 -5.19 23.37
CA ASP A 403 0.09 -5.17 24.12
C ASP A 403 0.11 -5.84 25.51
N LYS A 404 1.28 -6.29 25.99
CA LYS A 404 1.44 -6.93 27.31
C LYS A 404 1.55 -5.95 28.48
N THR A 405 1.35 -4.66 28.24
CA THR A 405 1.04 -3.67 29.29
C THR A 405 -0.26 -2.93 29.01
N ALA A 406 -1.30 -3.64 28.55
CA ALA A 406 -2.65 -3.12 28.66
C ALA A 406 -3.10 -3.16 30.14
N ILE A 407 -3.15 -1.98 30.77
CA ILE A 407 -3.83 -1.80 32.07
C ILE A 407 -5.32 -2.05 31.83
N HIS A 408 -5.82 -3.21 32.26
CA HIS A 408 -7.25 -3.50 32.23
C HIS A 408 -7.97 -2.67 33.29
N ASN A 409 -8.90 -1.83 32.84
CA ASN A 409 -9.82 -1.09 33.70
C ASN A 409 -10.91 -2.05 34.21
N VAL A 410 -10.86 -2.43 35.48
CA VAL A 410 -11.88 -3.26 36.15
C VAL A 410 -12.91 -2.43 36.93
N GLY A 411 -12.82 -1.10 36.87
CA GLY A 411 -13.78 -0.19 37.48
C GLY A 411 -13.15 1.11 38.02
N PRO A 412 -13.97 2.05 38.51
CA PRO A 412 -13.48 3.34 38.98
C PRO A 412 -12.59 3.17 40.22
N GLY A 413 -11.28 3.38 40.04
CA GLY A 413 -10.33 3.55 41.15
C GLY A 413 -9.58 2.32 41.63
N ILE A 414 -9.59 1.19 40.90
CA ILE A 414 -8.79 0.01 41.25
C ILE A 414 -8.14 -0.57 39.99
N TYR A 415 -6.81 -0.70 39.99
CA TYR A 415 -6.03 -1.40 38.97
C TYR A 415 -5.25 -2.52 39.65
N ASP A 416 -5.41 -3.75 39.16
CA ASP A 416 -4.75 -4.94 39.70
C ASP A 416 -3.80 -5.52 38.64
N ILE A 417 -2.56 -5.81 39.02
CA ILE A 417 -1.56 -6.41 38.12
C ILE A 417 -1.55 -7.91 38.40
N LEU A 418 -2.07 -8.70 37.47
CA LEU A 418 -2.02 -10.15 37.55
C LEU A 418 -0.59 -10.66 37.27
N ASN A 419 -0.07 -11.42 38.24
CA ASN A 419 1.19 -12.20 38.30
C ASN A 419 2.48 -11.43 38.59
N THR A 420 2.76 -11.27 39.88
CA THR A 420 4.10 -10.99 40.43
C THR A 420 4.95 -12.26 40.52
N HIS A 421 6.14 -12.25 39.91
CA HIS A 421 7.27 -13.06 40.38
C HIS A 421 7.66 -12.60 41.80
N THR A 422 7.95 -13.54 42.69
CA THR A 422 8.02 -13.37 44.16
C THR A 422 9.17 -12.54 44.75
N ASN A 423 9.91 -11.74 43.97
CA ASN A 423 11.11 -11.04 44.46
C ASN A 423 11.10 -9.51 44.35
N VAL A 424 9.95 -8.88 44.14
CA VAL A 424 9.85 -7.40 44.23
C VAL A 424 8.76 -7.06 45.25
N ARG A 425 9.17 -6.54 46.41
CA ARG A 425 8.24 -5.89 47.35
C ARG A 425 8.01 -4.46 46.88
N ASN A 426 6.76 -4.15 46.58
CA ASN A 426 6.31 -2.79 46.26
C ASN A 426 5.83 -2.09 47.54
N ASP A 427 6.63 -1.18 48.06
CA ASP A 427 6.20 -0.15 49.00
C ASP A 427 6.26 1.21 48.30
N CYS A 428 5.22 1.55 47.53
CA CYS A 428 5.05 2.89 46.97
C CYS A 428 3.60 3.37 47.19
N SER A 429 3.46 4.56 47.76
CA SER A 429 2.16 5.23 47.97
C SER A 429 1.88 6.15 46.77
N PHE A 430 0.80 5.88 46.04
CA PHE A 430 0.37 6.68 44.90
C PHE A 430 -0.53 7.85 45.35
N MET A 431 -0.31 9.06 44.80
CA MET A 431 -1.27 10.15 44.91
C MET A 431 -2.37 10.02 43.83
N PRO A 432 -3.65 10.25 44.15
CA PRO A 432 -4.74 10.10 43.21
C PRO A 432 -4.76 11.25 42.18
N ILE A 433 -4.86 10.92 40.90
CA ILE A 433 -5.16 11.86 39.82
C ILE A 433 -6.67 11.84 39.60
N SER A 434 -7.30 13.01 39.55
CA SER A 434 -8.75 13.14 39.35
C SER A 434 -9.17 12.74 37.93
N VAL A 435 -10.35 12.13 37.87
CA VAL A 435 -11.03 11.55 36.71
C VAL A 435 -10.96 12.45 35.46
N GLY A 436 -10.35 11.95 34.39
CA GLY A 436 -10.24 12.59 33.07
C GLY A 436 -8.81 12.93 32.60
N GLY A 437 -7.79 12.72 33.43
CA GLY A 437 -6.39 13.01 33.11
C GLY A 437 -5.58 11.82 32.59
N GLN A 438 -4.69 12.12 31.64
CA GLN A 438 -3.68 11.27 31.01
C GLN A 438 -2.73 10.63 32.04
N GLY A 439 -2.30 9.38 31.84
CA GLY A 439 -1.41 8.65 32.75
C GLY A 439 0.06 8.69 32.31
N GLY A 440 0.97 8.89 33.27
CA GLY A 440 2.41 8.69 33.11
C GLY A 440 2.94 7.77 34.22
N LEU A 441 3.89 6.90 33.88
CA LEU A 441 4.58 6.03 34.85
C LEU A 441 5.87 6.71 35.31
N LEU A 442 6.05 6.87 36.62
CA LEU A 442 7.23 7.45 37.26
C LEU A 442 8.01 6.33 37.96
N PHE A 443 9.32 6.22 37.74
CA PHE A 443 10.19 5.45 38.65
C PHE A 443 10.91 6.42 39.59
N ASP A 444 10.63 6.30 40.88
CA ASP A 444 11.49 6.81 41.95
C ASP A 444 12.46 5.68 42.34
N GLY A 445 13.76 5.97 42.24
CA GLY A 445 14.84 5.06 42.60
C GLY A 445 15.58 5.50 43.85
N GLY A 446 14.89 6.06 44.85
CA GLY A 446 15.51 6.43 46.12
C GLY A 446 16.09 5.24 46.90
N ILE A 447 17.42 5.12 46.96
CA ILE A 447 18.10 4.52 48.12
C ILE A 447 18.36 5.66 49.10
N THR A 448 17.87 5.51 50.33
CA THR A 448 18.01 6.45 51.46
C THR A 448 19.38 7.14 51.52
N GLY A 449 19.40 8.49 51.39
CA GLY A 449 20.54 9.29 51.85
C GLY A 449 20.93 10.56 51.09
N GLY A 450 20.36 10.89 49.93
CA GLY A 450 20.71 12.13 49.21
C GLY A 450 19.75 12.40 48.06
N THR A 451 19.38 13.67 47.84
CA THR A 451 18.46 14.13 46.80
C THR A 451 18.88 13.63 45.40
N GLN A 452 17.97 12.96 44.69
CA GLN A 452 18.18 12.36 43.36
C GLN A 452 17.16 12.94 42.36
N HIS A 453 17.53 13.01 41.08
CA HIS A 453 16.63 13.40 39.99
C HIS A 453 16.55 12.29 38.92
N ILE A 454 15.32 11.86 38.63
CA ILE A 454 14.93 11.06 37.46
C ILE A 454 13.75 11.82 36.82
N GLN A 455 13.73 12.02 35.49
CA GLN A 455 12.54 12.51 34.79
C GLN A 455 12.29 11.74 33.49
N TYR A 456 11.00 11.53 33.19
CA TYR A 456 10.42 10.80 32.06
C TYR A 456 9.19 11.58 31.56
N ALA A 457 8.80 11.43 30.28
CA ALA A 457 7.56 11.97 29.72
C ALA A 457 6.85 10.97 28.77
N ALA A 458 5.51 10.99 28.75
CA ALA A 458 4.61 10.09 28.00
C ALA A 458 3.63 10.82 27.03
N ILE A 459 2.97 10.03 26.17
CA ILE A 459 2.30 10.35 24.87
C ILE A 459 0.75 10.46 24.96
N PRO A 460 0.03 11.15 24.03
CA PRO A 460 -1.43 11.19 23.97
C PRO A 460 -2.06 9.93 23.36
N GLY A 461 -3.26 9.56 23.85
CA GLY A 461 -3.95 8.28 23.59
C GLY A 461 -4.57 8.05 22.20
N LEU A 462 -4.03 8.57 21.11
CA LEU A 462 -4.51 8.31 19.74
C LEU A 462 -3.34 8.23 18.73
N GLY A 463 -2.70 7.06 18.63
CA GLY A 463 -2.03 6.59 17.39
C GLY A 463 -0.87 7.41 16.80
N GLY A 464 0.01 8.00 17.59
CA GLY A 464 1.23 8.69 17.11
C GLY A 464 2.54 8.05 17.56
N VAL A 465 3.61 8.23 16.77
CA VAL A 465 4.98 7.72 17.00
C VAL A 465 5.59 8.23 18.32
N VAL A 466 6.31 7.34 19.02
CA VAL A 466 7.04 7.58 20.28
C VAL A 466 8.41 8.19 19.99
N THR A 467 8.84 9.23 20.73
CA THR A 467 10.24 9.66 20.80
C THR A 467 10.70 9.73 22.26
N ALA A 468 11.88 9.21 22.55
CA ALA A 468 12.45 9.14 23.90
C ALA A 468 13.46 10.27 24.15
N TYR A 469 13.34 11.00 25.26
CA TYR A 469 14.38 11.92 25.74
C TYR A 469 14.39 11.99 27.28
N THR A 470 15.58 12.00 27.90
CA THR A 470 15.74 12.17 29.36
C THR A 470 17.09 12.78 29.75
N MET A 471 17.03 13.77 30.64
CA MET A 471 18.13 14.35 31.41
C MET A 471 18.47 13.49 32.64
N VAL A 472 19.76 13.36 32.98
CA VAL A 472 20.23 12.86 34.28
C VAL A 472 20.96 13.98 35.02
N ALA A 473 20.56 14.23 36.27
CA ALA A 473 21.39 14.95 37.24
C ALA A 473 21.61 14.04 38.46
N ARG A 474 22.84 13.54 38.63
CA ARG A 474 23.26 12.87 39.88
C ARG A 474 23.89 13.92 40.79
N SER A 475 23.45 14.01 42.05
CA SER A 475 24.23 14.66 43.11
C SER A 475 24.76 13.62 44.09
N GLY A 476 26.07 13.50 44.16
CA GLY A 476 26.84 12.71 45.12
C GLY A 476 28.33 13.01 44.89
N THR A 477 29.14 13.06 45.95
CA THR A 477 30.56 13.45 45.88
C THR A 477 31.44 12.49 45.08
N ASP A 478 30.94 11.28 44.78
CA ASP A 478 31.61 10.25 43.97
C ASP A 478 30.83 9.89 42.68
N ALA A 479 29.86 10.71 42.27
CA ALA A 479 29.14 10.52 41.01
C ALA A 479 29.75 11.41 39.92
N GLY A 480 30.56 10.80 39.04
CA GLY A 480 31.06 11.47 37.85
C GLY A 480 29.91 12.13 37.07
N VAL A 481 30.08 13.41 36.74
CA VAL A 481 29.11 14.21 36.00
C VAL A 481 28.95 13.57 34.62
N ALA A 482 27.76 13.04 34.32
CA ALA A 482 27.38 12.75 32.94
C ALA A 482 27.13 14.10 32.26
N THR A 483 27.72 14.28 31.09
CA THR A 483 27.96 15.62 30.55
C THR A 483 27.20 15.82 29.24
N ILE A 484 27.01 14.77 28.44
CA ILE A 484 26.12 14.75 27.28
C ILE A 484 25.32 13.46 27.26
N ILE A 485 24.03 13.55 26.93
CA ILE A 485 23.16 12.40 26.69
C ILE A 485 22.45 12.64 25.37
N GLU A 486 22.52 11.67 24.47
CA GLU A 486 21.86 11.72 23.15
C GLU A 486 21.16 10.39 22.88
N ALA A 487 20.04 10.42 22.17
CA ALA A 487 19.43 9.21 21.64
C ALA A 487 19.97 8.98 20.22
N ASN A 488 20.55 7.82 19.98
CA ASN A 488 20.94 7.40 18.65
C ASN A 488 19.69 7.14 17.82
N GLU A 489 19.39 8.07 16.92
CA GLU A 489 18.20 8.03 16.07
C GLU A 489 18.20 6.87 15.07
N PHE A 490 19.35 6.25 14.78
CA PHE A 490 19.46 5.11 13.87
C PHE A 490 19.00 3.79 14.51
N ASN A 491 19.31 3.55 15.78
CA ASN A 491 19.06 2.26 16.45
C ASN A 491 18.28 2.39 17.77
N GLY A 492 17.90 3.60 18.18
CA GLY A 492 17.20 3.91 19.42
C GLY A 492 18.06 3.80 20.68
N HIS A 493 19.37 3.59 20.56
CA HIS A 493 20.26 3.44 21.72
C HIS A 493 20.47 4.77 22.45
N LEU A 494 20.69 4.70 23.76
CA LEU A 494 21.04 5.85 24.58
C LEU A 494 22.56 5.98 24.66
N LEU A 495 23.08 7.11 24.19
CA LEU A 495 24.50 7.48 24.26
C LEU A 495 24.69 8.41 25.46
N ILE A 496 25.64 8.09 26.34
CA ILE A 496 25.96 8.87 27.53
C ILE A 496 27.47 9.10 27.55
N VAL A 497 27.88 10.36 27.56
CA VAL A 497 29.29 10.72 27.69
C VAL A 497 29.57 11.23 29.10
N THR A 498 30.54 10.63 29.78
CA THR A 498 30.90 10.93 31.18
C THR A 498 32.28 11.59 31.24
N THR A 499 32.45 12.70 31.97
CA THR A 499 33.67 13.54 31.85
C THR A 499 34.49 13.70 33.14
N TYR A 500 34.37 12.77 34.10
CA TYR A 500 35.03 12.96 35.41
C TYR A 500 36.22 12.05 35.69
N ASP A 501 36.33 10.87 35.07
CA ASP A 501 37.46 9.97 35.36
C ASP A 501 38.19 9.40 34.13
N ASN A 502 37.55 9.25 32.96
CA ASN A 502 38.20 8.72 31.75
C ASN A 502 37.61 9.24 30.41
N ASP A 503 36.78 10.29 30.42
CA ASP A 503 36.06 10.78 29.22
C ASP A 503 35.40 9.65 28.40
N ASN A 504 34.69 8.74 29.08
CA ASN A 504 34.11 7.57 28.42
C ASN A 504 32.81 7.93 27.67
N LEU A 505 32.68 7.43 26.43
CA LEU A 505 31.41 7.24 25.74
C LEU A 505 30.80 5.90 26.17
N LEU A 506 29.64 5.96 26.81
CA LEU A 506 28.84 4.81 27.21
C LEU A 506 27.65 4.69 26.27
N VAL A 507 27.40 3.48 25.77
CA VAL A 507 26.24 3.20 24.91
C VAL A 507 25.37 2.18 25.60
N TYR A 508 24.10 2.50 25.75
CA TYR A 508 23.07 1.65 26.33
C TYR A 508 22.01 1.35 25.28
N ASN A 509 21.44 0.15 25.28
CA ASN A 509 20.24 -0.08 24.49
C ASN A 509 19.00 0.53 25.16
N THR A 510 17.87 0.50 24.47
CA THR A 510 16.55 0.93 24.96
C THR A 510 16.09 0.22 26.24
N PHE A 511 16.65 -0.94 26.57
CA PHE A 511 16.38 -1.68 27.80
C PHE A 511 17.29 -1.26 28.98
N GLY A 512 18.13 -0.23 28.80
CA GLY A 512 19.08 0.22 29.81
C GLY A 512 20.27 -0.71 30.02
N LYS A 513 20.48 -1.71 29.14
CA LYS A 513 21.67 -2.57 29.17
C LYS A 513 22.83 -1.84 28.49
N LYS A 514 23.94 -1.67 29.21
CA LYS A 514 25.20 -1.17 28.64
C LYS A 514 25.70 -2.11 27.54
N LEU A 515 25.80 -1.61 26.33
CA LEU A 515 26.31 -2.30 25.15
C LEU A 515 27.81 -2.07 24.97
N MET A 516 28.26 -0.85 25.25
CA MET A 516 29.63 -0.44 25.03
C MET A 516 30.05 0.64 26.04
N GLU A 517 31.35 0.63 26.34
CA GLU A 517 32.05 1.69 27.04
C GLU A 517 33.37 1.90 26.29
N LYS A 518 33.54 3.09 25.72
CA LYS A 518 34.70 3.48 24.94
C LYS A 518 35.38 4.64 25.65
N ASP A 519 36.61 4.42 26.04
CA ASP A 519 37.52 5.48 26.45
C ASP A 519 37.76 6.37 25.23
N LEU A 520 37.33 7.64 25.29
CA LEU A 520 37.58 8.62 24.23
C LEU A 520 39.03 9.12 24.26
N GLY A 521 39.82 8.66 25.23
CA GLY A 521 41.23 8.98 25.42
C GLY A 521 41.43 9.70 26.75
N THR A 522 41.83 8.97 27.78
CA THR A 522 42.24 9.51 29.09
C THR A 522 43.15 10.74 28.97
N GLY A 523 42.57 11.92 29.16
CA GLY A 523 43.28 13.19 29.32
C GLY A 523 43.72 13.88 28.04
N ASN A 524 42.97 13.81 26.94
CA ASN A 524 43.22 14.68 25.77
C ASN A 524 41.96 15.19 25.06
N HIS A 525 40.75 14.69 25.38
CA HIS A 525 39.52 15.05 24.64
C HIS A 525 38.40 15.32 25.66
N GLU A 526 38.07 16.58 25.91
CA GLU A 526 36.87 16.97 26.67
C GLU A 526 35.69 17.14 25.69
N PRO A 527 34.72 16.21 25.66
CA PRO A 527 33.57 16.32 24.77
C PRO A 527 32.64 17.46 25.21
N LEU A 528 32.34 18.37 24.30
CA LEU A 528 31.57 19.60 24.52
C LEU A 528 30.12 19.54 24.00
N CYS A 529 29.87 18.87 22.89
CA CYS A 529 28.53 18.51 22.41
C CYS A 529 28.61 17.34 21.43
N MET A 530 27.50 16.62 21.23
CA MET A 530 27.45 15.52 20.27
C MET A 530 26.08 15.43 19.60
N ALA A 531 26.04 14.87 18.40
CA ALA A 531 24.83 14.55 17.66
C ALA A 531 25.02 13.25 16.88
N THR A 532 23.92 12.53 16.64
CA THR A 532 23.96 11.27 15.89
C THR A 532 23.49 11.45 14.46
N ASP A 533 24.18 10.79 13.54
CA ASP A 533 23.74 10.67 12.15
C ASP A 533 22.75 9.51 12.04
N LYS A 534 21.47 9.84 11.88
CA LYS A 534 20.39 8.86 11.73
C LYS A 534 20.51 7.92 10.53
N SER A 535 21.35 8.22 9.55
CA SER A 535 21.44 7.43 8.31
C SER A 535 22.41 6.25 8.42
N ASN A 536 23.43 6.36 9.27
CA ASN A 536 24.50 5.36 9.41
C ASN A 536 24.83 5.03 10.88
N GLY A 537 24.27 5.77 11.84
CA GLY A 537 24.50 5.60 13.26
C GLY A 537 25.79 6.23 13.78
N ASP A 538 26.50 7.00 12.96
CA ASP A 538 27.73 7.70 13.32
C ASP A 538 27.47 8.79 14.37
N ILE A 539 28.50 9.14 15.13
CA ILE A 539 28.44 10.21 16.11
C ILE A 539 29.34 11.34 15.62
N TRP A 540 28.79 12.55 15.60
CA TRP A 540 29.55 13.78 15.41
C TRP A 540 29.72 14.44 16.77
N MET A 541 30.96 14.70 17.15
CA MET A 541 31.31 15.20 18.48
C MET A 541 32.21 16.42 18.36
N VAL A 542 31.92 17.44 19.15
CA VAL A 542 32.85 18.55 19.35
C VAL A 542 33.65 18.26 20.60
N VAL A 543 34.98 18.27 20.49
CA VAL A 543 35.91 17.97 21.59
C VAL A 543 36.87 19.14 21.78
N GLU A 544 37.23 19.46 23.02
CA GLU A 544 38.34 20.35 23.36
C GLU A 544 39.56 19.50 23.72
N LEU A 545 40.69 19.78 23.09
CA LEU A 545 41.94 19.09 23.34
C LEU A 545 42.74 19.76 24.45
N ASP A 546 43.74 19.05 24.98
CA ASP A 546 44.64 19.52 26.05
C ASP A 546 45.37 20.84 25.74
N ASP A 547 45.61 21.11 24.45
CA ASP A 547 46.23 22.36 23.99
C ASP A 547 45.22 23.53 23.86
N GLY A 548 43.96 23.28 24.19
CA GLY A 548 42.83 24.21 24.08
C GLY A 548 42.27 24.35 22.67
N SER A 549 42.74 23.57 21.70
CA SER A 549 42.11 23.51 20.38
C SER A 549 40.76 22.79 20.45
N ILE A 550 39.82 23.18 19.60
CA ILE A 550 38.47 22.61 19.56
C ILE A 550 38.28 21.95 18.22
N HIS A 551 37.96 20.66 18.21
CA HIS A 551 37.82 19.85 17.02
C HIS A 551 36.39 19.36 16.85
N LEU A 552 35.94 19.26 15.60
CA LEU A 552 34.78 18.45 15.20
C LEU A 552 35.29 17.09 14.75
N GLU A 553 34.85 16.03 15.40
CA GLU A 553 35.25 14.65 15.15
C GLU A 553 34.06 13.79 14.74
N ARG A 554 34.28 12.90 13.77
CA ARG A 554 33.32 11.85 13.40
C ARG A 554 33.78 10.52 13.98
N TRP A 555 32.90 9.87 14.70
CA TRP A 555 33.07 8.54 15.24
C TRP A 555 32.14 7.60 14.48
N SER A 556 32.73 6.79 13.62
CA SER A 556 31.99 5.92 12.71
C SER A 556 31.49 4.68 13.44
N TYR A 557 30.23 4.34 13.24
CA TYR A 557 29.66 3.11 13.77
C TYR A 557 30.20 1.91 12.98
N VAL A 558 30.96 1.06 13.66
CA VAL A 558 31.49 -0.18 13.09
C VAL A 558 30.78 -1.35 13.77
N GLY A 559 29.64 -1.76 13.20
CA GLY A 559 28.93 -2.94 13.68
C GLY A 559 29.86 -4.16 13.67
N GLY A 560 30.15 -4.72 14.84
CA GLY A 560 31.03 -5.86 14.97
C GLY A 560 30.38 -7.16 14.49
N GLU A 561 31.18 -8.06 13.92
CA GLU A 561 30.76 -9.45 13.72
C GLU A 561 30.31 -10.00 15.08
N GLN A 562 29.11 -10.58 15.14
CA GLN A 562 28.45 -11.11 16.36
C GLN A 562 27.79 -10.10 17.32
N GLY A 563 27.47 -8.89 16.86
CA GLY A 563 26.64 -7.96 17.65
C GLY A 563 27.40 -7.19 18.73
N ALA A 564 28.73 -7.09 18.60
CA ALA A 564 29.51 -6.12 19.36
C ALA A 564 29.30 -4.72 18.77
N PHE A 565 28.93 -3.75 19.60
CA PHE A 565 28.80 -2.34 19.22
C PHE A 565 30.15 -1.67 19.47
N ASP A 566 30.74 -1.07 18.44
CA ASP A 566 31.96 -0.25 18.59
C ASP A 566 31.88 1.00 17.72
N TYR A 567 32.63 2.01 18.14
CA TYR A 567 32.80 3.28 17.46
C TYR A 567 34.29 3.54 17.28
N VAL A 568 34.67 3.95 16.08
CA VAL A 568 36.06 4.23 15.73
C VAL A 568 36.13 5.67 15.24
N LEU A 569 37.01 6.46 15.86
CA LEU A 569 37.33 7.80 15.39
C LEU A 569 37.82 7.72 13.94
N ASP A 570 37.20 8.50 13.06
CA ASP A 570 37.67 8.69 11.70
C ASP A 570 38.55 9.94 11.63
N PRO A 571 39.90 9.80 11.67
CA PRO A 571 40.80 10.94 11.66
C PRO A 571 40.73 11.72 10.35
N SER A 572 40.25 11.10 9.26
CA SER A 572 40.09 11.79 7.97
C SER A 572 38.90 12.76 7.98
N SER A 573 38.00 12.62 8.95
CA SER A 573 36.82 13.46 9.14
C SER A 573 36.97 14.50 10.26
N THR A 574 38.18 14.69 10.80
CA THR A 574 38.44 15.65 11.88
C THR A 574 38.65 17.06 11.32
N VAL A 575 38.01 18.07 11.91
CA VAL A 575 38.12 19.49 11.53
C VAL A 575 38.49 20.33 12.74
N ASP A 576 39.59 21.11 12.63
CA ASP A 576 39.92 22.16 13.60
C ASP A 576 38.91 23.31 13.48
N LEU A 577 38.16 23.57 14.55
CA LEU A 577 37.13 24.60 14.60
C LEU A 577 37.67 25.98 14.98
N MET A 578 38.91 26.08 15.49
CA MET A 578 39.50 27.34 15.95
C MET A 578 39.50 28.45 14.90
N PRO A 579 39.75 28.19 13.60
CA PRO A 579 39.70 29.23 12.57
C PRO A 579 38.32 29.85 12.33
N PHE A 580 37.24 29.17 12.72
CA PHE A 580 35.85 29.60 12.51
C PHE A 580 35.24 30.27 13.74
N MET A 581 36.03 30.39 14.79
CA MET A 581 35.65 30.89 16.09
C MET A 581 36.35 32.22 16.36
N THR A 582 35.66 33.19 16.97
CA THR A 582 36.32 34.43 17.40
C THR A 582 37.19 34.20 18.65
N VAL A 583 37.59 35.25 19.38
CA VAL A 583 38.41 35.05 20.58
C VAL A 583 37.52 34.51 21.72
N ASN A 584 37.67 33.22 22.02
CA ASN A 584 37.03 32.50 23.13
C ASN A 584 35.51 32.21 23.03
N PRO A 585 34.94 31.89 21.85
CA PRO A 585 33.57 31.39 21.78
C PRO A 585 33.52 29.97 22.28
N ARG A 586 32.33 29.60 22.76
CA ARG A 586 32.12 28.33 23.42
C ARG A 586 31.14 27.51 22.60
N PRO A 587 31.46 26.24 22.28
CA PRO A 587 30.51 25.30 21.70
C PRO A 587 29.22 25.26 22.52
N LEU A 588 28.10 25.45 21.85
CA LEU A 588 26.76 25.38 22.46
C LEU A 588 26.01 24.13 22.00
N GLY A 589 26.16 23.72 20.75
CA GLY A 589 25.53 22.51 20.25
C GLY A 589 26.06 22.10 18.87
N VAL A 590 25.77 20.86 18.49
CA VAL A 590 26.08 20.31 17.17
C VAL A 590 24.84 19.55 16.70
N ALA A 591 24.57 19.58 15.41
CA ALA A 591 23.43 18.88 14.81
C ALA A 591 23.79 18.36 13.43
N VAL A 592 23.28 17.17 13.06
CA VAL A 592 23.67 16.48 11.82
C VAL A 592 22.46 16.34 10.92
N ASN A 593 22.52 16.88 9.71
CA ASN A 593 21.51 16.62 8.68
C ASN A 593 22.04 15.65 7.64
N SER A 594 21.77 14.38 7.88
CA SER A 594 22.24 13.28 7.04
C SER A 594 21.61 13.23 5.65
N TYR A 595 20.45 13.86 5.46
CA TYR A 595 19.80 13.99 4.16
C TYR A 595 20.57 14.97 3.27
N TRP A 596 20.86 16.16 3.80
CA TRP A 596 21.60 17.20 3.06
C TRP A 596 23.12 17.09 3.16
N LYS A 597 23.62 16.10 3.91
CA LYS A 597 25.05 15.91 4.18
C LYS A 597 25.69 17.16 4.79
N PHE A 598 25.02 17.76 5.78
CA PHE A 598 25.57 18.87 6.56
C PHE A 598 25.72 18.56 8.04
N VAL A 599 26.75 19.12 8.65
CA VAL A 599 26.87 19.26 10.10
C VAL A 599 26.83 20.74 10.46
N TYR A 600 26.02 21.06 11.46
CA TYR A 600 25.83 22.41 11.97
C TYR A 600 26.48 22.51 13.34
N PHE A 601 27.33 23.51 13.51
CA PHE A 601 28.04 23.79 14.75
C PHE A 601 27.59 25.15 15.28
N PHE A 602 26.91 25.16 16.44
CA PHE A 602 26.42 26.38 17.08
C PHE A 602 27.35 26.79 18.22
N HIS A 603 27.80 28.05 18.20
CA HIS A 603 28.75 28.57 19.20
C HIS A 603 28.42 29.99 19.69
N ALA A 604 28.88 30.29 20.91
CA ALA A 604 28.54 31.45 21.71
C ALA A 604 29.34 32.73 21.38
N ASP A 605 29.55 33.04 20.11
CA ASP A 605 29.98 34.39 19.70
C ASP A 605 29.00 35.47 20.23
N ILE A 606 29.38 36.75 20.17
CA ILE A 606 28.63 37.90 20.74
C ILE A 606 27.13 37.88 20.40
N ASN A 607 26.66 37.26 19.32
CA ASN A 607 25.23 37.14 19.02
C ASN A 607 24.81 35.71 18.58
N GLY A 608 25.63 34.70 18.88
CA GLY A 608 25.47 33.32 18.42
C GLY A 608 25.79 33.13 16.93
N SER A 609 26.67 32.20 16.61
CA SER A 609 27.10 31.89 15.24
C SER A 609 26.86 30.41 14.95
N ILE A 610 26.49 30.10 13.71
CA ILE A 610 26.37 28.72 13.20
C ILE A 610 27.33 28.54 12.05
N GLU A 611 28.23 27.58 12.20
CA GLU A 611 29.08 27.10 11.12
C GLU A 611 28.44 25.87 10.48
N VAL A 612 28.52 25.77 9.16
CA VAL A 612 27.95 24.65 8.39
C VAL A 612 29.05 23.96 7.61
N PHE A 613 29.21 22.66 7.81
CA PHE A 613 30.22 21.83 7.16
C PHE A 613 29.53 20.79 6.24
N ASP A 614 30.03 20.66 5.02
CA ASP A 614 29.63 19.61 4.08
C ASP A 614 30.37 18.31 4.42
N ILE A 615 29.61 17.31 4.87
CA ILE A 615 30.11 15.99 5.28
C ILE A 615 30.05 14.97 4.14
N SER A 616 29.71 15.38 2.92
CA SER A 616 29.95 14.59 1.71
C SER A 616 31.41 14.62 1.27
N GLU A 617 32.18 15.59 1.77
CA GLU A 617 33.62 15.71 1.57
C GLU A 617 34.41 15.15 2.78
N THR A 618 35.66 14.78 2.55
CA THR A 618 36.55 14.23 3.59
C THR A 618 37.95 14.83 3.45
N PRO A 619 38.40 15.71 4.38
CA PRO A 619 37.67 16.17 5.57
C PRO A 619 36.44 17.03 5.23
N PRO A 620 35.48 17.17 6.16
CA PRO A 620 34.33 18.02 5.97
C PRO A 620 34.74 19.46 5.60
N VAL A 621 34.04 20.05 4.63
CA VAL A 621 34.39 21.38 4.10
C VAL A 621 33.44 22.44 4.62
N HIS A 622 34.01 23.51 5.18
CA HIS A 622 33.25 24.68 5.63
C HIS A 622 32.53 25.34 4.46
N THR A 623 31.23 25.62 4.63
CA THR A 623 30.38 26.15 3.57
C THR A 623 30.15 27.65 3.72
N LYS A 624 29.76 28.30 2.61
CA LYS A 624 29.35 29.71 2.59
C LYS A 624 28.03 30.01 3.31
N TRP A 625 27.35 29.00 3.84
CA TRP A 625 26.04 29.14 4.49
C TRP A 625 26.15 29.42 5.98
N SER A 626 27.36 29.37 6.54
CA SER A 626 27.63 29.79 7.92
C SER A 626 27.17 31.23 8.19
N ARG A 627 26.68 31.47 9.40
CA ARG A 627 26.02 32.72 9.76
C ARG A 627 26.33 33.15 11.18
N ALA A 628 26.81 34.38 11.33
CA ALA A 628 26.92 35.05 12.62
C ALA A 628 25.63 35.79 12.99
N GLY A 629 25.44 35.99 14.30
CA GLY A 629 24.34 36.78 14.83
C GLY A 629 22.96 36.15 14.68
N VAL A 630 22.90 34.82 14.67
CA VAL A 630 21.66 34.03 14.56
C VAL A 630 20.65 34.42 15.65
N VAL A 631 21.15 34.65 16.85
CA VAL A 631 20.34 35.01 18.03
C VAL A 631 20.14 36.52 18.11
N GLY A 632 20.95 37.33 17.43
CA GLY A 632 20.79 38.79 17.35
C GLY A 632 20.86 39.53 18.69
N ALA A 633 21.37 38.86 19.74
CA ALA A 633 21.61 39.42 21.06
C ALA A 633 22.72 38.63 21.78
N PRO A 634 23.46 39.26 22.72
CA PRO A 634 24.43 38.58 23.57
C PRO A 634 23.89 37.38 24.30
N ILE A 635 24.55 36.24 24.09
CA ILE A 635 24.30 34.99 24.80
C ILE A 635 25.00 35.08 26.16
N ILE A 636 24.32 34.74 27.26
CA ILE A 636 24.98 34.49 28.54
C ILE A 636 25.36 33.01 28.59
N PRO A 637 26.64 32.70 28.65
CA PRO A 637 27.07 31.41 29.13
C PRO A 637 26.84 31.40 30.65
N THR A 638 25.81 30.68 31.12
CA THR A 638 25.53 30.60 32.57
C THR A 638 26.53 29.66 33.22
N VAL A 639 27.52 30.20 33.95
CA VAL A 639 28.42 29.40 34.80
C VAL A 639 27.66 29.04 36.06
N VAL A 640 27.18 27.80 36.13
CA VAL A 640 26.71 27.25 37.40
C VAL A 640 27.96 27.00 38.25
N PRO A 641 28.05 27.51 39.49
CA PRO A 641 29.20 27.24 40.36
C PRO A 641 29.46 25.72 40.47
N ASN A 642 30.71 25.31 40.22
CA ASN A 642 31.16 23.90 40.15
C ASN A 642 30.70 23.08 38.94
N ALA A 643 29.96 23.64 37.99
CA ALA A 643 29.77 23.01 36.70
C ALA A 643 30.97 23.31 35.79
N ARG A 644 31.60 22.28 35.24
CA ARG A 644 32.54 22.43 34.11
C ARG A 644 31.82 22.95 32.86
N ARG A 645 30.50 22.76 32.81
CA ARG A 645 29.62 23.18 31.73
C ARG A 645 28.75 24.38 32.04
N LEU A 646 28.24 24.90 30.95
CA LEU A 646 28.00 26.30 30.78
C LEU A 646 26.76 26.37 29.89
N ILE A 647 25.59 26.53 30.52
CA ILE A 647 24.32 26.28 29.85
C ILE A 647 23.88 27.56 29.13
N GLY A 648 24.17 27.61 27.82
CA GLY A 648 24.01 28.81 26.99
C GLY A 648 23.11 28.65 25.77
N GLY A 649 22.83 27.43 25.31
CA GLY A 649 22.04 27.15 24.12
C GLY A 649 22.22 25.73 23.59
N ASP A 650 21.52 25.41 22.50
CA ASP A 650 21.60 24.14 21.78
C ASP A 650 21.02 24.29 20.35
N ILE A 651 21.19 23.26 19.52
CA ILE A 651 20.66 23.17 18.15
C ILE A 651 20.04 21.79 17.89
N MET A 652 18.89 21.76 17.22
CA MET A 652 18.19 20.53 16.82
C MET A 652 17.72 20.60 15.37
N ILE A 653 17.57 19.44 14.72
CA ILE A 653 17.02 19.32 13.36
C ILE A 653 15.57 18.84 13.41
N ASP A 654 14.68 19.51 12.68
CA ASP A 654 13.36 18.98 12.33
C ASP A 654 13.47 18.15 11.03
N TYR A 655 13.31 16.84 11.16
CA TYR A 655 13.49 15.89 10.05
C TYR A 655 12.21 15.54 9.28
N VAL A 656 11.03 16.01 9.71
CA VAL A 656 9.74 15.40 9.32
C VAL A 656 8.96 16.22 8.29
N ASP A 657 9.54 17.32 7.84
CA ASP A 657 9.11 18.06 6.65
C ASP A 657 9.52 17.33 5.34
N GLY A 658 9.08 16.07 5.18
CA GLY A 658 9.38 15.16 4.07
C GLY A 658 8.92 15.58 2.66
N ASP A 659 8.88 16.88 2.38
CA ASP A 659 8.65 17.45 1.06
C ASP A 659 9.99 17.99 0.52
N GLU A 660 10.35 17.64 -0.73
CA GLU A 660 11.54 18.18 -1.42
C GLU A 660 11.56 19.72 -1.44
N VAL A 661 10.40 20.36 -1.23
CA VAL A 661 10.22 21.81 -1.18
C VAL A 661 10.33 22.39 0.24
N ALA A 662 10.11 21.59 1.29
CA ALA A 662 10.12 22.05 2.67
C ALA A 662 11.55 22.05 3.24
N LYS A 663 12.27 23.11 2.88
CA LYS A 663 13.60 23.51 3.38
C LYS A 663 13.74 23.18 4.88
N CYS A 664 14.54 22.18 5.21
CA CYS A 664 14.72 21.62 6.56
C CYS A 664 14.84 22.70 7.64
N ARG A 665 14.13 22.56 8.77
CA ARG A 665 13.95 23.63 9.75
C ARG A 665 14.75 23.36 11.02
N MET A 666 15.97 23.86 11.09
CA MET A 666 16.76 23.75 12.34
C MET A 666 16.17 24.66 13.40
N LEU A 667 16.19 24.20 14.65
CA LEU A 667 15.81 24.99 15.81
C LEU A 667 17.05 25.24 16.66
N VAL A 668 17.36 26.51 16.88
CA VAL A 668 18.44 26.94 17.75
C VAL A 668 17.83 27.64 18.94
N PHE A 669 18.23 27.27 20.16
CA PHE A 669 17.87 28.03 21.34
C PHE A 669 19.11 28.55 22.04
N ALA A 670 19.00 29.73 22.68
CA ALA A 670 20.09 30.28 23.48
C ALA A 670 19.59 31.16 24.63
N ASN A 671 20.29 31.18 25.76
CA ASN A 671 20.02 32.03 26.91
C ASN A 671 20.63 33.42 26.71
N LEU A 672 19.84 34.48 26.90
CA LEU A 672 20.26 35.86 26.60
C LEU A 672 20.78 36.61 27.82
N HIS A 673 21.63 37.62 27.56
CA HIS A 673 22.16 38.52 28.59
C HIS A 673 21.12 39.44 29.23
N ALA A 674 20.03 39.71 28.52
CA ALA A 674 18.92 40.49 29.04
C ALA A 674 17.96 39.69 29.95
N GLY A 675 18.24 38.39 30.17
CA GLY A 675 17.30 37.45 30.77
C GLY A 675 16.45 36.74 29.71
N GLY A 676 15.96 35.54 30.05
CA GLY A 676 15.18 34.69 29.15
C GLY A 676 16.02 33.90 28.13
N SER A 677 15.33 33.12 27.29
CA SER A 677 15.92 32.40 26.15
C SER A 677 15.34 32.91 24.84
N LYS A 678 16.08 32.73 23.76
CA LYS A 678 15.60 32.99 22.41
C LYS A 678 15.60 31.71 21.61
N LEU A 679 14.52 31.49 20.89
CA LEU A 679 14.32 30.38 20.00
C LEU A 679 14.34 30.88 18.56
N VAL A 680 15.20 30.31 17.73
CA VAL A 680 15.43 30.72 16.35
C VAL A 680 15.22 29.52 15.45
N LYS A 681 14.35 29.68 14.46
CA LYS A 681 14.10 28.68 13.44
C LYS A 681 14.83 29.07 12.17
N LEU A 682 15.60 28.14 11.61
CA LEU A 682 16.45 28.33 10.44
C LEU A 682 16.09 27.34 9.34
N ASP A 683 16.39 27.65 8.09
CA ASP A 683 16.38 26.65 7.02
C ASP A 683 17.71 25.85 6.94
N ALA A 684 17.80 24.89 6.00
CA ALA A 684 18.98 24.06 5.79
C ALA A 684 20.25 24.86 5.43
N TRP A 685 20.11 26.10 4.96
CA TRP A 685 21.20 27.01 4.62
C TRP A 685 21.42 28.08 5.70
N ALA A 686 21.00 27.79 6.94
CA ALA A 686 21.06 28.66 8.11
C ALA A 686 20.38 30.03 7.93
N GLN A 687 19.38 30.14 7.04
CA GLN A 687 18.57 31.36 6.90
C GLN A 687 17.47 31.40 7.97
N THR A 688 17.40 32.49 8.72
CA THR A 688 16.35 32.69 9.71
C THR A 688 14.96 32.75 9.09
N LEU A 689 14.11 31.80 9.48
CA LEU A 689 12.71 31.71 9.12
C LEU A 689 11.81 32.33 10.19
N GLY A 690 12.21 32.26 11.46
CA GLY A 690 11.44 32.79 12.57
C GLY A 690 12.28 32.94 13.83
N MET A 691 11.85 33.86 14.71
CA MET A 691 12.47 34.06 16.02
C MET A 691 11.39 34.30 17.07
N ASN A 692 11.57 33.73 18.25
CA ASN A 692 10.68 33.93 19.39
C ASN A 692 11.50 34.19 20.65
N LEU A 693 11.10 35.19 21.43
CA LEU A 693 11.73 35.51 22.70
C LEU A 693 10.91 34.86 23.82
N MET A 694 11.59 34.10 24.66
CA MET A 694 10.99 33.41 25.79
C MET A 694 11.39 34.13 27.08
N THR A 695 10.42 34.29 27.97
CA THR A 695 10.62 35.06 29.22
C THR A 695 11.45 34.33 30.26
N GLU A 696 11.59 33.01 30.13
CA GLU A 696 12.33 32.14 31.04
C GLU A 696 13.61 31.64 30.38
N GLN A 697 14.60 31.30 31.21
CA GLN A 697 15.83 30.66 30.76
C GLN A 697 15.65 29.14 30.81
N TYR A 698 16.11 28.45 29.77
CA TYR A 698 15.98 27.00 29.65
C TYR A 698 17.34 26.32 29.56
N SER A 699 17.40 25.08 30.06
CA SER A 699 18.60 24.26 30.05
C SER A 699 18.76 23.46 28.76
N CYS A 700 17.64 22.98 28.22
CA CYS A 700 17.57 22.21 26.99
C CYS A 700 16.19 22.36 26.33
N ALA A 701 16.12 21.97 25.06
CA ALA A 701 14.91 21.90 24.26
C ALA A 701 14.82 20.52 23.61
N ALA A 702 13.61 20.04 23.34
CA ALA A 702 13.35 18.87 22.53
C ALA A 702 12.15 19.11 21.61
N ILE A 703 12.19 18.59 20.38
CA ILE A 703 11.09 18.67 19.41
C ILE A 703 10.53 17.27 19.20
N ASN A 704 9.21 17.15 19.23
CA ASN A 704 8.52 15.96 18.76
C ASN A 704 8.23 16.08 17.26
N ASN A 705 8.89 15.26 16.47
CA ASN A 705 8.82 15.27 15.01
C ASN A 705 7.66 14.39 14.51
N LEU A 706 6.41 14.74 14.82
CA LEU A 706 5.26 14.03 14.27
C LEU A 706 4.98 14.46 12.81
N PRO A 707 4.51 13.54 11.92
CA PRO A 707 4.25 13.80 10.50
C PRO A 707 3.32 15.00 10.23
N SER A 708 2.36 15.21 11.12
CA SER A 708 1.43 16.33 11.06
C SER A 708 2.05 17.57 11.70
N ALA A 709 2.20 18.65 10.92
CA ALA A 709 2.69 19.94 11.42
C ALA A 709 1.85 20.50 12.58
N GLY A 710 0.56 20.12 12.67
CA GLY A 710 -0.33 20.52 13.77
C GLY A 710 -0.08 19.80 15.10
N ASP A 711 0.66 18.68 15.07
CA ASP A 711 0.90 17.82 16.24
C ASP A 711 2.34 17.94 16.76
N ARG A 712 3.15 18.82 16.15
CA ARG A 712 4.51 19.09 16.60
C ARG A 712 4.49 19.79 17.95
N SER A 713 5.31 19.31 18.88
CA SER A 713 5.42 19.89 20.21
C SER A 713 6.87 20.19 20.56
N LEU A 714 7.08 21.36 21.16
CA LEU A 714 8.36 21.77 21.74
C LEU A 714 8.31 21.60 23.25
N ILE A 715 9.28 20.89 23.81
CA ILE A 715 9.44 20.69 25.25
C ILE A 715 10.65 21.48 25.70
N LEU A 716 10.48 22.34 26.71
CA LEU A 716 11.56 23.15 27.26
C LEU A 716 11.68 22.95 28.77
N PHE A 717 12.91 22.88 29.26
CA PHE A 717 13.24 22.62 30.67
C PHE A 717 13.83 23.88 31.31
N PRO A 718 13.16 24.54 32.28
CA PRO A 718 13.63 25.81 32.81
C PRO A 718 14.85 25.64 33.72
N LEU A 719 15.76 26.61 33.69
CA LEU A 719 16.95 26.66 34.55
C LEU A 719 16.63 27.00 36.01
N SER A 720 15.51 27.67 36.29
CA SER A 720 15.13 28.12 37.63
C SER A 720 13.72 27.66 37.99
N GLY A 721 13.57 26.89 39.07
CA GLY A 721 12.26 26.55 39.65
C GLY A 721 11.93 25.06 39.66
N ALA A 722 10.96 24.67 40.50
CA ALA A 722 10.55 23.29 40.70
C ALA A 722 10.14 22.61 39.39
N MET A 723 10.87 21.56 38.99
CA MET A 723 10.56 20.45 38.07
C MET A 723 9.30 20.57 37.18
N LYS A 724 9.11 21.70 36.50
CA LYS A 724 8.00 21.94 35.57
C LYS A 724 8.61 22.15 34.20
N TYR A 725 8.26 21.29 33.26
CA TYR A 725 8.58 21.51 31.85
C TYR A 725 7.46 22.31 31.19
N SER A 726 7.81 23.08 30.17
CA SER A 726 6.85 23.84 29.36
C SER A 726 6.66 23.12 28.03
N LEU A 727 5.42 22.73 27.74
CA LEU A 727 5.02 22.13 26.47
C LEU A 727 4.35 23.20 25.60
N TYR A 728 4.93 23.46 24.43
CA TYR A 728 4.37 24.37 23.44
C TYR A 728 3.91 23.58 22.22
N LEU A 729 2.73 23.89 21.69
CA LEU A 729 2.36 23.47 20.34
C LEU A 729 3.16 24.31 19.35
N ALA A 730 3.80 23.67 18.38
CA ALA A 730 4.46 24.39 17.31
C ALA A 730 3.40 25.15 16.49
N PRO A 731 3.62 26.43 16.15
CA PRO A 731 2.75 27.14 15.21
C PRO A 731 2.59 26.39 13.88
N VAL A 732 1.47 26.56 13.18
CA VAL A 732 1.17 25.88 11.89
C VAL A 732 2.21 26.17 10.77
N ASN A 733 3.06 27.18 10.94
CA ASN A 733 4.16 27.54 10.03
C ASN A 733 5.56 27.26 10.63
N TRP A 734 5.60 26.53 11.74
CA TRP A 734 6.79 26.07 12.43
C TRP A 734 7.08 24.62 12.08
#